data_AF-A0A6P8MP63-F1
#
_entry.id   AF-A0A6P8MP63-F1
#
_cell.length_a   1.000
_cell.length_b   1.000
_cell.length_c   1.000
_cell.angle_alpha   90.00
_cell.angle_beta   90.00
_cell.angle_gamma   90.00
#
_symmetry.space_group_name_H-M   'P 1'
#
loop_
_entity.id
_entity.type
_entity.pdbx_description
1 polymer ?
#
loop_
_entity_poly.entity_id
_entity_poly.type
_entity_poly.pdbx_seq_one_letter_code
_entity_poly.pdbx_strand_id
1 'polypeptide(L)'
;MGELNVCFQIDTDNRENFPSAAAFQTFKNQRDSFYEIFRIWEKNHLVPGWIFQIALGSKIRTMLTLHNDAINYYHFARLFKSQLLISCIQNRQQTEVEDDESISVLKTLKNVNPKKLDQLQKRLVTPQPSKNQITEPSFPGVQEFFKDFILFAFNPIFYVHLENCLIHEIMELNDTQFNNSEIEDSETIVDEQTQQNFITCVSSLRLLAKVLGFLISLPYRSESNNFKELIATQVEIRSKVVPAINLHVCLHNAIALGKLSLTVPWIAKYLAMMDTVCLRLPYYKQILELLYYIYKAVNHFDFSTSDSFISQQTAVLLKSTLSWLFELPNVPKDLYSMWQKIYKVRELRSLKQPDKYHEQKYMLLGEPTVSVTSTKCSLDKLDIINERTLRICCPLVGLNVSVSNSNTNLNNYNSNKHITPVSSQLHKSAKSADIKHLELQLEEAFFGGQPASTRKTVDFVSERVASTCVKHICNTLLMASRETNLNIFREILKKKQIERQPEKFGEQRNVTDFKAIVTTDMNTLATNMSKELKEQCEISIPGICELRVTKCIESLLAEDSLTPVKEMCAKIATRLAMERIYQWIQSHIVGGSLFIKDMEVELNRFLRNNAPLHPIEEKKHNPNVMSPTTITDNLRELIWVILDNGGDSLTIMIVSTILDNLYQTLNERADLVVGPEKVLYSLSTDFALFLVAYRSDLFVPKVQEKFITVWAMNRCKTLESDSPIHRILSSRNVMLLAQPEKEEVWTVFGKFINKLIEKNVLDINSFSDQCVALFRQNWPVFLYFYL
;
A
#
# COMPACT_ATOMS: atom_id res chain seq x y z
N MET A 1 -20.25 -21.27 -18.06
CA MET A 1 -19.99 -20.18 -17.11
C MET A 1 -21.00 -20.30 -16.00
N GLY A 2 -20.58 -20.68 -14.79
CA GLY A 2 -21.46 -20.63 -13.61
C GLY A 2 -21.27 -19.27 -12.96
N GLU A 3 -22.28 -18.41 -12.98
CA GLU A 3 -22.18 -17.04 -12.45
C GLU A 3 -22.34 -16.99 -10.93
N LEU A 4 -21.55 -16.10 -10.31
CA LEU A 4 -21.57 -15.78 -8.90
C LEU A 4 -22.88 -15.03 -8.55
N ASN A 5 -23.86 -15.76 -8.01
CA ASN A 5 -25.02 -15.16 -7.34
C ASN A 5 -24.61 -14.73 -5.93
N VAL A 6 -25.16 -13.62 -5.40
CA VAL A 6 -25.06 -13.30 -3.97
C VAL A 6 -25.57 -14.50 -3.17
N CYS A 7 -24.66 -15.15 -2.45
CA CYS A 7 -24.96 -16.28 -1.59
C CYS A 7 -25.78 -15.82 -0.38
N PHE A 8 -26.59 -16.73 0.16
CA PHE A 8 -27.36 -16.48 1.38
C PHE A 8 -26.40 -16.23 2.55
N GLN A 9 -26.48 -15.06 3.17
CA GLN A 9 -25.63 -14.71 4.30
C GLN A 9 -26.37 -15.06 5.59
N ILE A 10 -25.92 -16.12 6.30
CA ILE A 10 -26.59 -16.60 7.52
C ILE A 10 -26.74 -15.48 8.56
N ASP A 11 -25.77 -14.58 8.68
CA ASP A 11 -25.79 -13.51 9.69
C ASP A 11 -26.83 -12.42 9.40
N THR A 12 -27.13 -12.15 8.12
CA THR A 12 -27.99 -11.02 7.72
C THR A 12 -29.32 -11.45 7.12
N ASP A 13 -29.39 -12.66 6.56
CA ASP A 13 -30.57 -13.20 5.88
C ASP A 13 -31.27 -14.27 6.74
N ASN A 14 -30.96 -14.39 8.05
CA ASN A 14 -31.69 -15.29 8.93
C ASN A 14 -33.08 -14.76 9.31
N ARG A 15 -33.90 -15.66 9.88
CA ARG A 15 -35.27 -15.38 10.33
C ARG A 15 -35.34 -14.26 11.37
N GLU A 16 -34.32 -14.05 12.20
CA GLU A 16 -34.32 -13.08 13.29
C GLU A 16 -34.29 -11.64 12.77
N ASN A 17 -33.74 -11.42 11.58
CA ASN A 17 -33.70 -10.12 10.91
C ASN A 17 -35.00 -9.75 10.17
N PHE A 18 -36.09 -10.47 10.41
CA PHE A 18 -37.40 -10.22 9.80
C PHE A 18 -38.50 -10.11 10.87
N PRO A 19 -39.53 -9.29 10.65
CA PRO A 19 -40.60 -9.09 11.64
C PRO A 19 -41.48 -10.34 11.78
N SER A 20 -41.61 -11.16 10.73
CA SER A 20 -42.45 -12.36 10.73
C SER A 20 -41.88 -13.47 9.85
N ALA A 21 -42.33 -14.71 10.07
CA ALA A 21 -41.91 -15.86 9.26
C ALA A 21 -42.42 -15.74 7.82
N ALA A 22 -43.61 -15.16 7.67
CA ALA A 22 -44.14 -14.78 6.37
C ALA A 22 -43.23 -13.76 5.67
N ALA A 23 -42.75 -12.74 6.38
CA ALA A 23 -41.87 -11.73 5.81
C ALA A 23 -40.56 -12.31 5.27
N PHE A 24 -39.96 -13.20 6.07
CA PHE A 24 -38.76 -13.94 5.67
C PHE A 24 -39.00 -14.83 4.45
N GLN A 25 -40.11 -15.58 4.42
CA GLN A 25 -40.41 -16.45 3.30
C GLN A 25 -40.70 -15.65 2.02
N THR A 26 -41.38 -14.51 2.13
CA THR A 26 -41.62 -13.64 0.99
C THR A 26 -40.32 -13.03 0.47
N PHE A 27 -39.36 -12.68 1.33
CA PHE A 27 -38.05 -12.21 0.89
C PHE A 27 -37.30 -13.28 0.08
N LYS A 28 -37.34 -14.56 0.48
CA LYS A 28 -36.78 -15.66 -0.32
C LYS A 28 -37.41 -15.70 -1.72
N ASN A 29 -38.73 -15.61 -1.80
CA ASN A 29 -39.44 -15.56 -3.08
C ASN A 29 -39.05 -14.33 -3.92
N GLN A 30 -38.87 -13.16 -3.30
CA GLN A 30 -38.40 -11.95 -3.96
C GLN A 30 -36.98 -12.13 -4.52
N ARG A 31 -36.07 -12.70 -3.73
CA ARG A 31 -34.70 -13.01 -4.15
C ARG A 31 -34.68 -13.99 -5.32
N ASP A 32 -35.42 -15.08 -5.22
CA ASP A 32 -35.42 -16.12 -6.26
C ASP A 32 -36.05 -15.57 -7.57
N SER A 33 -37.09 -14.75 -7.46
CA SER A 33 -37.69 -14.03 -8.60
C SER A 33 -36.71 -13.03 -9.23
N PHE A 34 -35.90 -12.34 -8.44
CA PHE A 34 -34.89 -11.41 -8.95
C PHE A 34 -33.84 -12.14 -9.80
N TYR A 35 -33.35 -13.30 -9.34
CA TYR A 35 -32.42 -14.11 -10.12
C TYR A 35 -33.07 -14.75 -11.35
N GLU A 36 -34.36 -15.10 -11.30
CA GLU A 36 -35.09 -15.52 -12.50
C GLU A 36 -35.13 -14.39 -13.54
N ILE A 37 -35.48 -13.17 -13.11
CA ILE A 37 -35.50 -11.97 -13.96
C ILE A 37 -34.12 -11.71 -14.58
N PHE A 38 -33.06 -11.82 -13.78
CA PHE A 38 -31.68 -11.64 -14.22
C PHE A 38 -31.27 -12.67 -15.28
N ARG A 39 -31.52 -13.96 -15.04
CA ARG A 39 -31.22 -15.04 -16.00
C ARG A 39 -31.99 -14.90 -17.31
N ILE A 40 -33.25 -14.45 -17.24
CA ILE A 40 -34.05 -14.19 -18.45
C ILE A 40 -33.42 -13.06 -19.26
N TRP A 41 -32.94 -12.00 -18.61
CA TRP A 41 -32.23 -10.93 -19.29
C TRP A 41 -30.95 -11.44 -19.93
N GLU A 42 -30.09 -12.14 -19.19
CA GLU A 42 -28.81 -12.66 -19.70
C GLU A 42 -29.00 -13.52 -20.95
N LYS A 43 -30.01 -14.40 -20.94
CA LYS A 43 -30.28 -15.29 -22.08
C LYS A 43 -30.81 -14.57 -23.32
N ASN A 44 -31.57 -13.48 -23.15
CA ASN A 44 -32.40 -12.94 -24.23
C ASN A 44 -32.07 -11.50 -24.65
N HIS A 45 -31.30 -10.73 -23.87
CA HIS A 45 -31.09 -9.30 -24.14
C HIS A 45 -30.40 -8.98 -25.47
N LEU A 46 -29.67 -9.95 -26.04
CA LEU A 46 -29.04 -9.82 -27.36
C LEU A 46 -29.93 -10.29 -28.52
N VAL A 47 -31.13 -10.81 -28.24
CA VAL A 47 -32.05 -11.30 -29.27
C VAL A 47 -32.70 -10.11 -30.00
N PRO A 48 -32.68 -10.05 -31.34
CA PRO A 48 -33.32 -8.98 -32.11
C PRO A 48 -34.82 -8.84 -31.77
N GLY A 49 -35.26 -7.63 -31.48
CA GLY A 49 -36.65 -7.34 -31.08
C GLY A 49 -36.95 -7.54 -29.60
N TRP A 50 -35.95 -7.90 -28.77
CA TRP A 50 -36.10 -7.93 -27.32
C TRP A 50 -36.34 -6.52 -26.76
N ILE A 51 -37.36 -6.38 -25.92
CA ILE A 51 -37.70 -5.13 -25.24
C ILE A 51 -37.81 -5.40 -23.74
N PHE A 52 -36.90 -4.84 -22.95
CA PHE A 52 -36.79 -5.07 -21.51
C PHE A 52 -38.12 -4.82 -20.78
N GLN A 53 -38.76 -3.69 -21.06
CA GLN A 53 -40.02 -3.28 -20.43
C GLN A 53 -41.13 -4.34 -20.59
N ILE A 54 -41.26 -4.89 -21.80
CA ILE A 54 -42.31 -5.84 -22.15
C ILE A 54 -42.04 -7.19 -21.49
N ALA A 55 -40.79 -7.65 -21.53
CA ALA A 55 -40.42 -8.96 -21.03
C ALA A 55 -40.36 -9.04 -19.50
N LEU A 56 -39.82 -8.00 -18.84
CA LEU A 56 -39.45 -8.05 -17.42
C LEU A 56 -40.15 -7.00 -16.56
N GLY A 57 -40.67 -5.92 -17.14
CA GLY A 57 -41.21 -4.80 -16.37
C GLY A 57 -42.36 -5.18 -15.43
N SER A 58 -43.30 -6.02 -15.88
CA SER A 58 -44.38 -6.51 -15.01
C SER A 58 -43.87 -7.44 -13.90
N LYS A 59 -42.94 -8.34 -14.23
CA LYS A 59 -42.32 -9.26 -13.24
C LYS A 59 -41.61 -8.49 -12.12
N ILE A 60 -40.85 -7.46 -12.47
CA ILE A 60 -40.13 -6.60 -11.52
C ILE A 60 -41.12 -5.94 -10.56
N ARG A 61 -42.18 -5.31 -11.09
CA ARG A 61 -43.18 -4.63 -10.26
C ARG A 61 -43.88 -5.59 -9.32
N THR A 62 -44.36 -6.73 -9.83
CA THR A 62 -45.04 -7.75 -9.01
C THR A 62 -44.13 -8.24 -7.89
N MET A 63 -42.86 -8.54 -8.19
CA MET A 63 -41.88 -8.99 -7.20
C MET A 63 -41.65 -7.95 -6.09
N LEU A 64 -41.46 -6.67 -6.45
CA LEU A 64 -41.25 -5.60 -5.48
C LEU A 64 -42.47 -5.35 -4.58
N THR A 65 -43.67 -5.70 -5.04
CA THR A 65 -44.92 -5.55 -4.28
C THR A 65 -45.38 -6.83 -3.56
N LEU A 66 -44.60 -7.93 -3.64
CA LEU A 66 -44.94 -9.19 -2.94
C LEU A 66 -45.10 -8.98 -1.43
N HIS A 67 -44.31 -8.08 -0.85
CA HIS A 67 -44.46 -7.65 0.54
C HIS A 67 -44.04 -6.20 0.70
N ASN A 68 -44.99 -5.36 1.11
CA ASN A 68 -44.76 -3.94 1.34
C ASN A 68 -44.36 -3.71 2.80
N ASP A 69 -43.13 -4.10 3.15
CA ASP A 69 -42.53 -3.87 4.46
C ASP A 69 -41.14 -3.27 4.32
N ALA A 70 -40.79 -2.32 5.18
CA ALA A 70 -39.53 -1.58 5.14
C ALA A 70 -38.31 -2.52 5.28
N ILE A 71 -38.42 -3.58 6.08
CA ILE A 71 -37.34 -4.55 6.31
C ILE A 71 -37.11 -5.38 5.03
N ASN A 72 -38.18 -5.82 4.37
CA ASN A 72 -38.07 -6.53 3.09
C ASN A 72 -37.45 -5.64 2.00
N TYR A 73 -37.85 -4.37 1.91
CA TYR A 73 -37.24 -3.43 0.96
C TYR A 73 -35.77 -3.16 1.25
N TYR A 74 -35.39 -3.03 2.52
CA TYR A 74 -33.99 -2.90 2.93
C TYR A 74 -33.15 -4.11 2.52
N HIS A 75 -33.60 -5.34 2.84
CA HIS A 75 -32.88 -6.55 2.46
C HIS A 75 -32.80 -6.72 0.94
N PHE A 76 -33.87 -6.37 0.22
CA PHE A 76 -33.88 -6.41 -1.24
C PHE A 76 -32.93 -5.35 -1.85
N ALA A 77 -32.91 -4.12 -1.33
CA ALA A 77 -31.99 -3.09 -1.76
C ALA A 77 -30.52 -3.48 -1.52
N ARG A 78 -30.23 -4.13 -0.38
CA ARG A 78 -28.91 -4.70 -0.09
C ARG A 78 -28.52 -5.80 -1.07
N LEU A 79 -29.41 -6.75 -1.34
CA LEU A 79 -29.21 -7.80 -2.34
C LEU A 79 -28.92 -7.19 -3.72
N PHE A 80 -29.73 -6.24 -4.16
CA PHE A 80 -29.59 -5.57 -5.44
C PHE A 80 -28.22 -4.87 -5.57
N LYS A 81 -27.81 -4.11 -4.54
CA LYS A 81 -26.49 -3.47 -4.46
C LYS A 81 -25.35 -4.49 -4.52
N SER A 82 -25.44 -5.56 -3.73
CA SER A 82 -24.40 -6.60 -3.71
C SER A 82 -24.28 -7.30 -5.06
N GLN A 83 -25.39 -7.66 -5.70
CA GLN A 83 -25.36 -8.29 -7.02
C GLN A 83 -24.82 -7.32 -8.09
N LEU A 84 -25.15 -6.03 -8.02
CA LEU A 84 -24.59 -5.00 -8.89
C LEU A 84 -23.05 -4.99 -8.84
N LEU A 85 -22.47 -5.03 -7.64
CA LEU A 85 -21.01 -5.03 -7.46
C LEU A 85 -20.38 -6.34 -7.96
N ILE A 86 -20.94 -7.50 -7.61
CA ILE A 86 -20.43 -8.81 -8.06
C ILE A 86 -20.42 -8.91 -9.58
N SER A 87 -21.58 -8.66 -10.21
CA SER A 87 -21.73 -8.78 -11.67
C SER A 87 -20.86 -7.79 -12.46
N CYS A 88 -20.61 -6.59 -11.93
CA CYS A 88 -19.91 -5.54 -12.68
C CYS A 88 -18.42 -5.41 -12.37
N ILE A 89 -17.98 -5.80 -11.17
CA ILE A 89 -16.60 -5.61 -10.69
C ILE A 89 -15.86 -6.95 -10.59
N GLN A 90 -16.44 -7.95 -9.93
CA GLN A 90 -15.75 -9.23 -9.69
C GLN A 90 -15.64 -10.09 -10.95
N ASN A 91 -16.73 -10.22 -11.73
CA ASN A 91 -16.69 -10.95 -13.01
C ASN A 91 -15.68 -10.33 -14.01
N ARG A 92 -15.59 -8.99 -14.03
CA ARG A 92 -14.64 -8.27 -14.91
C ARG A 92 -13.19 -8.58 -14.58
N GLN A 93 -12.86 -8.77 -13.30
CA GLN A 93 -11.49 -9.14 -12.90
C GLN A 93 -11.13 -10.55 -13.34
N GLN A 94 -12.08 -11.50 -13.35
CA GLN A 94 -11.85 -12.87 -13.82
C GLN A 94 -11.64 -12.95 -15.33
N THR A 95 -12.48 -12.26 -16.13
CA THR A 95 -12.32 -12.22 -17.59
C THR A 95 -11.05 -11.49 -18.04
N GLU A 96 -10.57 -10.51 -17.26
CA GLU A 96 -9.35 -9.76 -17.58
C GLU A 96 -8.05 -10.51 -17.23
N VAL A 97 -8.06 -11.49 -16.31
CA VAL A 97 -6.89 -12.37 -16.07
C VAL A 97 -6.61 -13.24 -17.29
N GLU A 98 -7.66 -13.73 -17.96
CA GLU A 98 -7.55 -14.44 -19.24
C GLU A 98 -7.02 -13.53 -20.37
N ASP A 99 -7.37 -12.23 -20.33
CA ASP A 99 -6.86 -11.24 -21.28
C ASP A 99 -5.42 -10.78 -20.98
N ASP A 100 -4.94 -10.79 -19.74
CA ASP A 100 -3.55 -10.44 -19.45
C ASP A 100 -2.56 -11.51 -19.95
N GLU A 101 -2.97 -12.79 -19.97
CA GLU A 101 -2.23 -13.84 -20.68
C GLU A 101 -2.22 -13.60 -22.20
N SER A 102 -3.35 -13.20 -22.79
CA SER A 102 -3.43 -12.90 -24.22
C SER A 102 -2.66 -11.61 -24.60
N ILE A 103 -2.62 -10.61 -23.71
CA ILE A 103 -1.82 -9.39 -23.81
C ILE A 103 -0.33 -9.70 -23.62
N SER A 104 0.05 -10.68 -22.79
CA SER A 104 1.44 -11.14 -22.66
C SER A 104 1.95 -11.73 -23.98
N VAL A 105 1.09 -12.48 -24.70
CA VAL A 105 1.37 -13.00 -26.05
C VAL A 105 1.51 -11.85 -27.05
N LEU A 106 0.65 -10.82 -26.97
CA LEU A 106 0.75 -9.62 -27.82
C LEU A 106 1.99 -8.77 -27.51
N LYS A 107 2.42 -8.65 -26.25
CA LYS A 107 3.68 -7.99 -25.85
C LYS A 107 4.89 -8.75 -26.41
N THR A 108 4.84 -10.08 -26.41
CA THR A 108 5.87 -10.93 -27.00
C THR A 108 5.92 -10.75 -28.53
N LEU A 109 4.76 -10.61 -29.19
CA LEU A 109 4.64 -10.33 -30.64
C LEU A 109 5.05 -8.88 -31.01
N LYS A 110 4.92 -7.92 -30.10
CA LYS A 110 5.33 -6.51 -30.28
C LYS A 110 6.84 -6.38 -30.53
N ASN A 111 7.62 -7.27 -29.92
CA ASN A 111 9.08 -7.35 -30.10
C ASN A 111 9.50 -7.95 -31.45
N VAL A 112 8.58 -8.62 -32.17
CA VAL A 112 8.89 -9.32 -33.43
C VAL A 112 8.60 -8.45 -34.65
N ASN A 113 7.51 -7.67 -34.65
CA ASN A 113 7.24 -6.75 -35.76
C ASN A 113 6.23 -5.62 -35.41
N PRO A 114 6.70 -4.46 -34.92
CA PRO A 114 5.83 -3.41 -34.38
C PRO A 114 4.88 -2.81 -35.42
N LYS A 115 5.29 -2.73 -36.69
CA LYS A 115 4.46 -2.17 -37.78
C LYS A 115 3.27 -3.07 -38.15
N LYS A 116 3.45 -4.40 -38.09
CA LYS A 116 2.37 -5.36 -38.37
C LYS A 116 1.34 -5.39 -37.24
N LEU A 117 1.80 -5.26 -35.98
CA LEU A 117 0.92 -5.20 -34.81
C LEU A 117 0.09 -3.91 -34.81
N ASP A 118 0.68 -2.77 -35.18
CA ASP A 118 -0.03 -1.50 -35.30
C ASP A 118 -1.10 -1.53 -36.42
N GLN A 119 -0.83 -2.25 -37.52
CA GLN A 119 -1.82 -2.52 -38.56
C GLN A 119 -2.90 -3.52 -38.12
N LEU A 120 -2.56 -4.51 -37.29
CA LEU A 120 -3.50 -5.49 -36.74
C LEU A 120 -4.43 -4.85 -35.70
N GLN A 121 -3.87 -4.01 -34.82
CA GLN A 121 -4.61 -3.25 -33.81
C GLN A 121 -5.57 -2.26 -34.48
N LYS A 122 -5.15 -1.58 -35.55
CA LYS A 122 -6.03 -0.74 -36.38
C LYS A 122 -7.10 -1.51 -37.15
N ARG A 123 -6.94 -2.83 -37.34
CA ARG A 123 -7.91 -3.72 -38.01
C ARG A 123 -8.87 -4.43 -37.05
N LEU A 124 -8.48 -4.60 -35.79
CA LEU A 124 -9.26 -5.31 -34.75
C LEU A 124 -10.20 -4.39 -33.97
N VAL A 125 -9.93 -3.09 -33.92
CA VAL A 125 -10.79 -2.12 -33.22
C VAL A 125 -11.93 -1.70 -34.14
N THR A 126 -13.17 -1.95 -33.68
CA THR A 126 -14.44 -1.44 -34.23
C THR A 126 -14.29 0.03 -34.68
N PRO A 127 -14.95 0.51 -35.75
CA PRO A 127 -14.78 1.89 -36.20
C PRO A 127 -15.00 2.83 -35.01
N GLN A 128 -13.95 3.56 -34.64
CA GLN A 128 -14.04 4.53 -33.55
C GLN A 128 -15.17 5.50 -33.89
N PRO A 129 -16.12 5.78 -32.97
CA PRO A 129 -16.95 6.96 -33.12
C PRO A 129 -16.00 8.13 -33.36
N SER A 130 -16.31 8.93 -34.38
CA SER A 130 -15.48 10.02 -34.85
C SER A 130 -14.90 10.82 -33.70
N LYS A 131 -13.63 11.23 -33.84
CA LYS A 131 -12.69 11.77 -32.85
C LYS A 131 -13.15 12.98 -32.00
N ASN A 132 -14.43 13.36 -32.01
CA ASN A 132 -15.02 14.51 -31.32
C ASN A 132 -16.32 14.22 -30.54
N GLN A 133 -16.75 12.96 -30.35
CA GLN A 133 -17.93 12.69 -29.52
C GLN A 133 -17.54 12.64 -28.03
N ILE A 134 -17.97 13.65 -27.26
CA ILE A 134 -17.92 13.65 -25.80
C ILE A 134 -18.59 12.36 -25.31
N THR A 135 -17.84 11.51 -24.60
CA THR A 135 -18.38 10.24 -24.11
C THR A 135 -19.30 10.51 -22.93
N GLU A 136 -20.61 10.57 -23.20
CA GLU A 136 -21.64 10.69 -22.16
C GLU A 136 -21.61 9.49 -21.21
N PRO A 137 -22.04 9.65 -19.95
CA PRO A 137 -22.05 8.56 -18.98
C PRO A 137 -23.09 7.50 -19.37
N SER A 138 -22.62 6.37 -19.91
CA SER A 138 -23.45 5.22 -20.33
C SER A 138 -23.28 4.01 -19.41
N PHE A 139 -24.26 3.10 -19.33
CA PHE A 139 -24.20 1.85 -18.56
C PHE A 139 -23.87 0.66 -19.48
N PRO A 140 -22.60 0.25 -19.61
CA PRO A 140 -22.20 -0.81 -20.53
C PRO A 140 -22.43 -2.22 -19.95
N GLY A 141 -22.68 -3.18 -20.85
CA GLY A 141 -22.79 -4.60 -20.51
C GLY A 141 -23.84 -4.87 -19.44
N VAL A 142 -23.48 -5.65 -18.43
CA VAL A 142 -24.40 -6.03 -17.33
C VAL A 142 -24.94 -4.84 -16.54
N GLN A 143 -24.28 -3.67 -16.57
CA GLN A 143 -24.82 -2.46 -15.95
C GLN A 143 -26.15 -2.01 -16.56
N GLU A 144 -26.42 -2.35 -17.82
CA GLU A 144 -27.68 -2.05 -18.51
C GLU A 144 -28.87 -2.71 -17.80
N PHE A 145 -28.72 -3.97 -17.37
CA PHE A 145 -29.75 -4.67 -16.60
C PHE A 145 -30.17 -3.87 -15.36
N PHE A 146 -29.22 -3.43 -14.55
CA PHE A 146 -29.52 -2.74 -13.29
C PHE A 146 -30.14 -1.36 -13.55
N LYS A 147 -29.66 -0.64 -14.55
CA LYS A 147 -30.23 0.64 -14.98
C LYS A 147 -31.67 0.47 -15.43
N ASP A 148 -31.95 -0.50 -16.30
CA ASP A 148 -33.31 -0.73 -16.81
C ASP A 148 -34.22 -1.32 -15.74
N PHE A 149 -33.69 -2.15 -14.83
CA PHE A 149 -34.42 -2.61 -13.65
C PHE A 149 -34.93 -1.43 -12.82
N ILE A 150 -34.05 -0.46 -12.50
CA ILE A 150 -34.43 0.75 -11.76
C ILE A 150 -35.46 1.55 -12.55
N LEU A 151 -35.25 1.73 -13.86
CA LEU A 151 -36.15 2.51 -14.72
C LEU A 151 -37.58 1.93 -14.77
N PHE A 152 -37.71 0.60 -14.77
CA PHE A 152 -39.02 -0.08 -14.88
C PHE A 152 -39.58 -0.62 -13.56
N ALA A 153 -38.88 -0.41 -12.45
CA ALA A 153 -39.33 -0.80 -11.12
C ALA A 153 -40.56 -0.02 -10.65
N PHE A 154 -40.67 1.26 -11.01
CA PHE A 154 -41.78 2.17 -10.66
C PHE A 154 -42.24 2.04 -9.20
N ASN A 155 -41.29 1.91 -8.27
CA ASN A 155 -41.56 1.73 -6.85
C ASN A 155 -40.75 2.74 -6.03
N PRO A 156 -41.39 3.85 -5.59
CA PRO A 156 -40.72 4.90 -4.81
C PRO A 156 -40.16 4.40 -3.47
N ILE A 157 -40.81 3.41 -2.84
CA ILE A 157 -40.36 2.85 -1.55
C ILE A 157 -39.01 2.15 -1.76
N PHE A 158 -38.93 1.30 -2.80
CA PHE A 158 -37.68 0.67 -3.19
C PHE A 158 -36.59 1.69 -3.50
N TYR A 159 -36.91 2.79 -4.21
CA TYR A 159 -35.92 3.83 -4.52
C TYR A 159 -35.31 4.47 -3.28
N VAL A 160 -36.11 4.80 -2.26
CA VAL A 160 -35.59 5.36 -1.01
C VAL A 160 -34.67 4.38 -0.28
N HIS A 161 -35.05 3.11 -0.19
CA HIS A 161 -34.21 2.09 0.45
C HIS A 161 -32.92 1.83 -0.35
N LEU A 162 -33.00 1.83 -1.69
CA LEU A 162 -31.84 1.70 -2.56
C LEU A 162 -30.90 2.89 -2.42
N GLU A 163 -31.43 4.12 -2.41
CA GLU A 163 -30.68 5.35 -2.18
C GLU A 163 -29.88 5.28 -0.88
N ASN A 164 -30.54 4.93 0.24
CA ASN A 164 -29.89 4.80 1.54
C ASN A 164 -28.80 3.71 1.54
N CYS A 165 -29.05 2.56 0.92
CA CYS A 165 -28.07 1.47 0.82
C CYS A 165 -26.86 1.87 -0.01
N LEU A 166 -27.05 2.61 -1.10
CA LEU A 166 -25.98 3.11 -1.95
C LEU A 166 -25.15 4.16 -1.22
N ILE A 167 -25.79 5.12 -0.54
CA ILE A 167 -25.09 6.18 0.22
C ILE A 167 -24.24 5.56 1.32
N HIS A 168 -24.79 4.66 2.12
CA HIS A 168 -24.06 3.96 3.18
C HIS A 168 -22.79 3.28 2.65
N GLU A 169 -22.92 2.50 1.57
CA GLU A 169 -21.78 1.81 0.97
C GLU A 169 -20.74 2.77 0.37
N ILE A 170 -21.18 3.87 -0.26
CA ILE A 170 -20.26 4.87 -0.81
C ILE A 170 -19.47 5.53 0.32
N MET A 171 -20.09 5.85 1.46
CA MET A 171 -19.38 6.44 2.61
C MET A 171 -18.36 5.44 3.19
N GLU A 172 -18.77 4.19 3.45
CA GLU A 172 -17.88 3.12 3.93
C GLU A 172 -16.65 2.94 3.02
N LEU A 173 -16.88 2.83 1.70
CA LEU A 173 -15.80 2.67 0.74
C LEU A 173 -14.90 3.93 0.66
N ASN A 174 -15.46 5.14 0.75
CA ASN A 174 -14.69 6.39 0.71
C ASN A 174 -13.80 6.57 1.95
N ASP A 175 -14.19 5.98 3.08
CA ASP A 175 -13.45 6.06 4.35
C ASP A 175 -12.33 5.01 4.45
N THR A 176 -12.28 4.06 3.51
CA THR A 176 -11.22 3.04 3.40
C THR A 176 -9.82 3.67 3.45
N GLN A 177 -8.91 3.04 4.18
CA GLN A 177 -7.50 3.44 4.28
C GLN A 177 -6.63 2.48 3.48
N PHE A 178 -5.62 3.02 2.79
CA PHE A 178 -4.61 2.24 2.07
C PHE A 178 -3.24 2.58 2.66
N ASN A 179 -2.52 1.56 3.11
CA ASN A 179 -1.23 1.72 3.78
C ASN A 179 -0.06 1.41 2.83
N ASN A 180 1.12 1.90 3.18
CA ASN A 180 2.35 1.63 2.42
C ASN A 180 2.85 0.23 2.71
N SER A 181 3.69 -0.32 1.82
CA SER A 181 4.36 -1.58 2.11
C SER A 181 5.29 -1.43 3.34
N GLU A 182 5.17 -2.33 4.31
CA GLU A 182 6.05 -2.36 5.50
C GLU A 182 7.48 -2.86 5.19
N ILE A 183 7.77 -3.15 3.90
CA ILE A 183 8.89 -4.00 3.48
C ILE A 183 10.03 -3.20 2.81
N GLU A 184 9.79 -1.98 2.33
CA GLU A 184 10.80 -1.19 1.62
C GLU A 184 10.99 0.21 2.23
N ASP A 185 12.25 0.66 2.35
CA ASP A 185 12.66 1.99 2.86
C ASP A 185 12.18 3.18 1.98
N SER A 186 11.34 2.94 0.97
CA SER A 186 10.77 3.97 0.09
C SER A 186 9.36 4.32 0.54
N GLU A 187 9.16 5.53 1.07
CA GLU A 187 7.90 6.00 1.67
C GLU A 187 6.67 6.05 0.73
N THR A 188 6.79 5.73 -0.57
CA THR A 188 5.70 5.85 -1.56
C THR A 188 5.30 4.54 -2.26
N ILE A 189 6.07 3.46 -2.10
CA ILE A 189 5.83 2.18 -2.80
C ILE A 189 4.74 1.37 -2.10
N VAL A 190 3.82 0.82 -2.91
CA VAL A 190 2.65 0.05 -2.47
C VAL A 190 2.72 -1.36 -3.07
N ASP A 191 2.34 -2.37 -2.28
CA ASP A 191 2.29 -3.76 -2.73
C ASP A 191 1.12 -4.02 -3.70
N GLU A 192 1.25 -5.09 -4.50
CA GLU A 192 0.27 -5.44 -5.54
C GLU A 192 -1.13 -5.70 -4.97
N GLN A 193 -1.23 -6.26 -3.77
CA GLN A 193 -2.51 -6.53 -3.12
C GLN A 193 -3.21 -5.23 -2.72
N THR A 194 -2.51 -4.29 -2.08
CA THR A 194 -3.06 -2.97 -1.75
C THR A 194 -3.46 -2.19 -3.00
N GLN A 195 -2.69 -2.28 -4.08
CA GLN A 195 -3.05 -1.69 -5.37
C GLN A 195 -4.32 -2.30 -5.96
N GLN A 196 -4.48 -3.63 -5.92
CA GLN A 196 -5.68 -4.31 -6.41
C GLN A 196 -6.91 -3.99 -5.55
N ASN A 197 -6.73 -3.87 -4.23
CA ASN A 197 -7.77 -3.43 -3.31
C ASN A 197 -8.23 -2.00 -3.64
N PHE A 198 -7.29 -1.09 -3.93
CA PHE A 198 -7.61 0.27 -4.34
C PHE A 198 -8.39 0.31 -5.65
N ILE A 199 -7.96 -0.44 -6.67
CA ILE A 199 -8.67 -0.53 -7.96
C ILE A 199 -10.10 -1.01 -7.75
N THR A 200 -10.30 -2.04 -6.92
CA THR A 200 -11.62 -2.59 -6.60
C THR A 200 -12.49 -1.57 -5.88
N CYS A 201 -11.93 -0.85 -4.90
CA CYS A 201 -12.61 0.19 -4.14
C CYS A 201 -13.03 1.38 -5.03
N VAL A 202 -12.09 1.98 -5.78
CA VAL A 202 -12.37 3.08 -6.72
C VAL A 202 -13.41 2.69 -7.77
N SER A 203 -13.34 1.46 -8.28
CA SER A 203 -14.29 0.99 -9.29
C SER A 203 -15.69 0.82 -8.73
N SER A 204 -15.80 0.28 -7.51
CA SER A 204 -17.05 0.12 -6.78
C SER A 204 -17.68 1.48 -6.45
N LEU A 205 -16.89 2.40 -5.88
CA LEU A 205 -17.32 3.79 -5.61
C LEU A 205 -17.89 4.47 -6.85
N ARG A 206 -17.16 4.40 -7.96
CA ARG A 206 -17.58 5.04 -9.23
C ARG A 206 -18.86 4.42 -9.80
N LEU A 207 -19.04 3.11 -9.67
CA LEU A 207 -20.25 2.43 -10.12
C LEU A 207 -21.46 2.81 -9.26
N LEU A 208 -21.34 2.72 -7.94
CA LEU A 208 -22.41 3.05 -7.00
C LEU A 208 -22.80 4.52 -7.10
N ALA A 209 -21.83 5.43 -7.15
CA ALA A 209 -22.07 6.87 -7.30
C ALA A 209 -22.80 7.21 -8.60
N LYS A 210 -22.48 6.52 -9.70
CA LYS A 210 -23.18 6.66 -10.97
C LYS A 210 -24.62 6.17 -10.90
N VAL A 211 -24.88 5.02 -10.28
CA VAL A 211 -26.25 4.51 -10.08
C VAL A 211 -27.05 5.42 -9.16
N LEU A 212 -26.43 5.94 -8.10
CA LEU A 212 -27.05 6.90 -7.18
C LEU A 212 -27.42 8.20 -7.91
N GLY A 213 -26.49 8.77 -8.69
CA GLY A 213 -26.77 9.97 -9.48
C GLY A 213 -27.87 9.75 -10.53
N PHE A 214 -27.96 8.55 -11.10
CA PHE A 214 -29.06 8.15 -11.98
C PHE A 214 -30.40 8.09 -11.23
N LEU A 215 -30.42 7.46 -10.06
CA LEU A 215 -31.61 7.29 -9.23
C LEU A 215 -32.19 8.64 -8.79
N ILE A 216 -31.33 9.55 -8.32
CA ILE A 216 -31.72 10.89 -7.85
C ILE A 216 -32.18 11.79 -9.01
N SER A 217 -31.57 11.66 -10.19
CA SER A 217 -31.98 12.45 -11.36
C SER A 217 -33.21 11.90 -12.07
N LEU A 218 -33.59 10.65 -11.82
CA LEU A 218 -34.70 9.96 -12.49
C LEU A 218 -36.02 10.76 -12.49
N PRO A 219 -36.47 11.37 -11.37
CA PRO A 219 -37.73 12.13 -11.34
C PRO A 219 -37.71 13.41 -12.20
N TYR A 220 -36.51 13.89 -12.56
CA TYR A 220 -36.30 15.17 -13.24
C TYR A 220 -35.87 15.00 -14.70
N ARG A 221 -35.79 13.78 -15.21
CA ARG A 221 -35.44 13.52 -16.60
C ARG A 221 -36.58 13.97 -17.51
N SER A 222 -36.23 14.78 -18.50
CA SER A 222 -37.13 15.15 -19.59
C SER A 222 -36.45 14.86 -20.92
N GLU A 223 -37.20 14.25 -21.85
CA GLU A 223 -36.74 13.98 -23.22
C GLU A 223 -36.74 15.24 -24.10
N SER A 224 -37.34 16.35 -23.62
CA SER A 224 -37.46 17.59 -24.38
C SER A 224 -36.43 18.65 -23.93
N ASN A 225 -35.70 19.24 -24.88
CA ASN A 225 -34.61 20.19 -24.61
C ASN A 225 -35.07 21.67 -24.50
N ASN A 226 -36.38 21.94 -24.45
CA ASN A 226 -36.95 23.28 -24.57
C ASN A 226 -37.35 23.90 -23.23
N PHE A 227 -36.40 24.08 -22.28
CA PHE A 227 -36.72 24.54 -20.92
C PHE A 227 -35.98 25.78 -20.43
N LYS A 228 -35.29 26.55 -21.28
CA LYS A 228 -34.47 27.70 -20.81
C LYS A 228 -35.24 28.68 -19.90
N GLU A 229 -36.51 28.94 -20.19
CA GLU A 229 -37.38 29.82 -19.37
C GLU A 229 -37.78 29.21 -18.02
N LEU A 230 -37.89 27.88 -17.93
CA LEU A 230 -38.31 27.16 -16.72
C LEU A 230 -37.15 26.76 -15.79
N ILE A 231 -35.90 26.84 -16.25
CA ILE A 231 -34.72 26.50 -15.44
C ILE A 231 -34.68 27.36 -14.17
N ALA A 232 -34.95 28.67 -14.27
CA ALA A 232 -34.90 29.57 -13.11
C ALA A 232 -35.93 29.17 -12.04
N THR A 233 -37.17 28.92 -12.44
CA THR A 233 -38.25 28.46 -11.55
C THR A 233 -37.94 27.10 -10.92
N GLN A 234 -37.41 26.16 -11.71
CA GLN A 234 -37.04 24.83 -11.22
C GLN A 234 -35.87 24.90 -10.22
N VAL A 235 -34.88 25.77 -10.45
CA VAL A 235 -33.81 26.04 -9.49
C VAL A 235 -34.38 26.61 -8.19
N GLU A 236 -35.32 27.57 -8.26
CA GLU A 236 -35.95 28.15 -7.08
C GLU A 236 -36.69 27.09 -6.25
N ILE A 237 -37.50 26.25 -6.89
CA ILE A 237 -38.27 25.21 -6.19
C ILE A 237 -37.33 24.16 -5.57
N ARG A 238 -36.38 23.64 -6.35
CA ARG A 238 -35.50 22.54 -5.91
C ARG A 238 -34.42 23.00 -4.94
N SER A 239 -34.13 24.31 -4.86
CA SER A 239 -33.19 24.86 -3.87
C SER A 239 -33.61 24.66 -2.41
N LYS A 240 -34.89 24.35 -2.17
CA LYS A 240 -35.47 24.09 -0.85
C LYS A 240 -35.25 22.65 -0.37
N VAL A 241 -34.79 21.75 -1.25
CA VAL A 241 -34.57 20.33 -0.93
C VAL A 241 -33.11 20.12 -0.51
N VAL A 242 -32.91 19.41 0.60
CA VAL A 242 -31.58 19.05 1.09
C VAL A 242 -31.09 17.82 0.32
N PRO A 243 -29.89 17.86 -0.28
CA PRO A 243 -29.28 16.68 -0.90
C PRO A 243 -29.02 15.56 0.12
N ALA A 244 -29.29 14.31 -0.26
CA ALA A 244 -29.11 13.16 0.64
C ALA A 244 -27.64 12.85 0.98
N ILE A 245 -26.70 13.30 0.15
CA ILE A 245 -25.26 13.10 0.34
C ILE A 245 -24.53 14.45 0.47
N ASN A 246 -23.71 14.57 1.51
CA ASN A 246 -22.94 15.78 1.82
C ASN A 246 -21.59 15.78 1.08
N LEU A 247 -21.62 16.09 -0.21
CA LEU A 247 -20.44 16.18 -1.07
C LEU A 247 -19.42 17.23 -0.61
N HIS A 248 -19.88 18.28 0.08
CA HIS A 248 -19.02 19.32 0.63
C HIS A 248 -18.06 18.73 1.67
N VAL A 249 -18.62 18.02 2.66
CA VAL A 249 -17.82 17.35 3.70
C VAL A 249 -16.88 16.32 3.08
N CYS A 250 -17.35 15.51 2.13
CA CYS A 250 -16.50 14.54 1.44
C CYS A 250 -15.28 15.20 0.76
N LEU A 251 -15.49 16.31 0.03
CA LEU A 251 -14.39 17.01 -0.65
C LEU A 251 -13.44 17.69 0.32
N HIS A 252 -13.95 18.38 1.35
CA HIS A 252 -13.11 19.01 2.35
C HIS A 252 -12.27 17.98 3.13
N ASN A 253 -12.87 16.86 3.52
CA ASN A 253 -12.14 15.76 4.17
C ASN A 253 -11.09 15.16 3.24
N ALA A 254 -11.40 14.98 1.95
CA ALA A 254 -10.44 14.48 0.97
C ALA A 254 -9.24 15.44 0.79
N ILE A 255 -9.46 16.75 0.83
CA ILE A 255 -8.38 17.76 0.80
C ILE A 255 -7.56 17.69 2.08
N ALA A 256 -8.21 17.63 3.25
CA ALA A 256 -7.53 17.62 4.55
C ALA A 256 -6.69 16.35 4.78
N LEU A 257 -7.21 15.19 4.35
CA LEU A 257 -6.58 13.87 4.53
C LEU A 257 -5.71 13.44 3.34
N GLY A 258 -5.66 14.21 2.25
CA GLY A 258 -4.91 13.85 1.04
C GLY A 258 -5.42 12.58 0.35
N LYS A 259 -6.74 12.50 0.13
CA LYS A 259 -7.46 11.37 -0.51
C LYS A 259 -8.21 11.77 -1.79
N LEU A 260 -7.78 12.82 -2.49
CA LEU A 260 -8.44 13.30 -3.71
C LEU A 260 -8.51 12.23 -4.81
N SER A 261 -7.47 11.40 -4.93
CA SER A 261 -7.37 10.26 -5.84
C SER A 261 -8.52 9.25 -5.70
N LEU A 262 -9.09 9.11 -4.50
CA LEU A 262 -10.23 8.24 -4.21
C LEU A 262 -11.56 8.99 -4.37
N THR A 263 -11.66 10.19 -3.80
CA THR A 263 -12.94 10.90 -3.65
C THR A 263 -13.42 11.59 -4.92
N VAL A 264 -12.52 12.28 -5.64
CA VAL A 264 -12.88 13.04 -6.85
C VAL A 264 -13.48 12.15 -7.95
N PRO A 265 -12.94 10.94 -8.24
CA PRO A 265 -13.48 10.11 -9.31
C PRO A 265 -14.94 9.69 -9.17
N TRP A 266 -15.41 9.37 -7.97
CA TRP A 266 -16.80 8.97 -7.77
C TRP A 266 -17.74 10.17 -7.73
N ILE A 267 -17.32 11.30 -7.15
CA ILE A 267 -18.09 12.55 -7.19
C ILE A 267 -18.31 12.99 -8.63
N ALA A 268 -17.27 12.92 -9.48
CA ALA A 268 -17.41 13.21 -10.90
C ALA A 268 -18.44 12.30 -11.58
N LYS A 269 -18.49 11.00 -11.24
CA LYS A 269 -19.48 10.06 -11.79
C LYS A 269 -20.90 10.34 -11.30
N TYR A 270 -21.06 10.72 -10.04
CA TYR A 270 -22.34 11.14 -9.47
C TYR A 270 -22.87 12.39 -10.18
N LEU A 271 -22.06 13.44 -10.27
CA LEU A 271 -22.43 14.71 -10.90
C LEU A 271 -22.69 14.56 -12.41
N ALA A 272 -21.95 13.69 -13.09
CA ALA A 272 -22.16 13.41 -14.50
C ALA A 272 -23.57 12.87 -14.80
N MET A 273 -24.20 12.17 -13.85
CA MET A 273 -25.55 11.62 -14.00
C MET A 273 -26.67 12.58 -13.63
N MET A 274 -26.34 13.77 -13.12
CA MET A 274 -27.31 14.79 -12.73
C MET A 274 -27.89 15.53 -13.92
N ASP A 275 -29.12 16.01 -13.76
CA ASP A 275 -29.74 16.88 -14.74
C ASP A 275 -29.18 18.31 -14.69
N THR A 276 -29.35 19.06 -15.78
CA THR A 276 -28.81 20.42 -15.96
C THR A 276 -29.32 21.41 -14.90
N VAL A 277 -30.53 21.24 -14.36
CA VAL A 277 -31.07 22.11 -13.31
C VAL A 277 -30.40 21.80 -11.97
N CYS A 278 -30.21 20.52 -11.64
CA CYS A 278 -29.49 20.08 -10.44
C CYS A 278 -28.13 20.79 -10.30
N LEU A 279 -27.34 20.81 -11.38
CA LEU A 279 -26.01 21.42 -11.39
C LEU A 279 -26.02 22.96 -11.31
N ARG A 280 -27.20 23.59 -11.41
CA ARG A 280 -27.40 25.04 -11.22
C ARG A 280 -27.90 25.41 -9.82
N LEU A 281 -28.22 24.42 -8.97
CA LEU A 281 -28.62 24.68 -7.58
C LEU A 281 -27.47 25.30 -6.78
N PRO A 282 -27.75 26.19 -5.80
CA PRO A 282 -26.72 26.84 -5.00
C PRO A 282 -25.72 25.87 -4.36
N TYR A 283 -26.21 24.75 -3.85
CA TYR A 283 -25.38 23.69 -3.27
C TYR A 283 -24.37 23.13 -4.27
N TYR A 284 -24.83 22.63 -5.42
CA TYR A 284 -23.97 22.01 -6.43
C TYR A 284 -23.05 23.02 -7.14
N LYS A 285 -23.44 24.29 -7.24
CA LYS A 285 -22.56 25.35 -7.75
C LYS A 285 -21.28 25.48 -6.94
N GLN A 286 -21.38 25.45 -5.62
CA GLN A 286 -20.22 25.52 -4.73
C GLN A 286 -19.34 24.27 -4.85
N ILE A 287 -19.94 23.09 -5.02
CA ILE A 287 -19.22 21.84 -5.27
C ILE A 287 -18.44 21.91 -6.58
N LEU A 288 -19.08 22.36 -7.67
CA LEU A 288 -18.44 22.50 -8.98
C LEU A 288 -17.33 23.56 -8.95
N GLU A 289 -17.51 24.64 -8.20
CA GLU A 289 -16.49 25.66 -7.96
C GLU A 289 -15.25 25.06 -7.27
N LEU A 290 -15.44 24.30 -6.20
CA LEU A 290 -14.33 23.62 -5.50
C LEU A 290 -13.61 22.62 -6.42
N LEU A 291 -14.35 21.82 -7.18
CA LEU A 291 -13.78 20.90 -8.19
C LEU A 291 -13.02 21.65 -9.29
N TYR A 292 -13.47 22.84 -9.68
CA TYR A 292 -12.79 23.69 -10.65
C TYR A 292 -11.46 24.21 -10.10
N TYR A 293 -11.42 24.59 -8.83
CA TYR A 293 -10.20 25.01 -8.15
C TYR A 293 -9.20 23.85 -8.03
N ILE A 294 -9.65 22.64 -7.70
CA ILE A 294 -8.81 21.43 -7.73
C ILE A 294 -8.27 21.19 -9.15
N TYR A 295 -9.12 21.30 -10.18
CA TYR A 295 -8.69 21.15 -11.58
C TYR A 295 -7.61 22.15 -11.97
N LYS A 296 -7.73 23.42 -11.55
CA LYS A 296 -6.71 24.45 -11.80
C LYS A 296 -5.42 24.18 -11.01
N ALA A 297 -5.52 23.78 -9.75
CA ALA A 297 -4.39 23.41 -8.91
C ALA A 297 -3.51 22.35 -9.59
N VAL A 298 -4.15 21.27 -10.05
CA VAL A 298 -3.48 20.12 -10.65
C VAL A 298 -2.89 20.46 -12.03
N ASN A 299 -3.50 21.38 -12.78
CA ASN A 299 -2.98 21.81 -14.08
C ASN A 299 -1.76 22.74 -14.01
N HIS A 300 -1.64 23.52 -12.93
CA HIS A 300 -0.54 24.45 -12.70
C HIS A 300 0.56 23.86 -11.80
N PHE A 301 0.51 22.55 -11.54
CA PHE A 301 1.44 21.87 -10.65
C PHE A 301 2.79 21.65 -11.33
N ASP A 302 3.87 22.21 -10.76
CA ASP A 302 5.23 22.03 -11.23
C ASP A 302 5.86 20.75 -10.63
N PHE A 303 6.06 19.74 -11.47
CA PHE A 303 6.66 18.45 -11.10
C PHE A 303 8.16 18.54 -10.73
N SER A 304 8.77 19.73 -10.81
CA SER A 304 10.20 19.96 -10.56
C SER A 304 10.55 20.23 -9.09
N THR A 305 9.56 20.38 -8.21
CA THR A 305 9.78 20.67 -6.78
C THR A 305 9.66 19.39 -5.94
N SER A 306 10.64 19.12 -5.06
CA SER A 306 10.72 17.91 -4.22
C SER A 306 9.65 17.82 -3.11
N ASP A 307 8.93 18.91 -2.85
CA ASP A 307 7.85 19.00 -1.83
C ASP A 307 6.45 18.77 -2.45
N SER A 308 6.31 17.78 -3.34
CA SER A 308 5.05 17.54 -4.01
C SER A 308 4.00 16.92 -3.06
N PHE A 309 2.81 17.55 -2.99
CA PHE A 309 1.69 17.05 -2.19
C PHE A 309 0.91 15.92 -2.87
N ILE A 310 1.12 15.71 -4.16
CA ILE A 310 0.38 14.77 -5.01
C ILE A 310 1.37 14.10 -5.97
N SER A 311 1.24 12.78 -6.17
CA SER A 311 2.04 12.01 -7.14
C SER A 311 1.67 12.36 -8.58
N GLN A 312 2.58 12.16 -9.52
CA GLN A 312 2.36 12.51 -10.93
C GLN A 312 1.15 11.78 -11.53
N GLN A 313 0.98 10.51 -11.19
CA GLN A 313 -0.12 9.66 -11.65
C GLN A 313 -1.46 10.12 -11.05
N THR A 314 -1.46 10.56 -9.78
CA THR A 314 -2.65 11.17 -9.17
C THR A 314 -3.05 12.46 -9.86
N ALA A 315 -2.09 13.33 -10.16
CA ALA A 315 -2.34 14.55 -10.91
C ALA A 315 -2.95 14.25 -12.29
N VAL A 316 -2.44 13.26 -13.02
CA VAL A 316 -2.99 12.83 -14.31
C VAL A 316 -4.42 12.29 -14.16
N LEU A 317 -4.69 11.47 -13.16
CA LEU A 317 -6.02 10.92 -12.86
C LEU A 317 -7.04 12.04 -12.58
N LEU A 318 -6.70 12.97 -11.70
CA LEU A 318 -7.57 14.09 -11.32
C LEU A 318 -7.83 15.01 -12.51
N LYS A 319 -6.78 15.36 -13.25
CA LYS A 319 -6.90 16.20 -14.45
C LYS A 319 -7.81 15.57 -15.50
N SER A 320 -7.62 14.30 -15.81
CA SER A 320 -8.40 13.60 -16.83
C SER A 320 -9.86 13.40 -16.41
N THR A 321 -10.10 13.09 -15.13
CA THR A 321 -11.46 12.93 -14.60
C THR A 321 -12.24 14.24 -14.60
N LEU A 322 -11.62 15.33 -14.15
CA LEU A 322 -12.25 16.65 -14.09
C LEU A 322 -12.41 17.27 -15.48
N SER A 323 -11.45 17.08 -16.39
CA SER A 323 -11.61 17.51 -17.79
C SER A 323 -12.83 16.84 -18.41
N TRP A 324 -12.98 15.53 -18.24
CA TRP A 324 -14.14 14.79 -18.73
C TRP A 324 -15.46 15.34 -18.15
N LEU A 325 -15.52 15.56 -16.83
CA LEU A 325 -16.71 16.13 -16.18
C LEU A 325 -17.09 17.49 -16.78
N PHE A 326 -16.13 18.42 -16.87
CA PHE A 326 -16.37 19.79 -17.34
C PHE A 326 -16.63 19.89 -18.87
N GLU A 327 -16.37 18.82 -19.63
CA GLU A 327 -16.72 18.73 -21.05
C GLU A 327 -18.19 18.32 -21.28
N LEU A 328 -18.84 17.71 -20.28
CA LEU A 328 -20.22 17.20 -20.41
C LEU A 328 -21.25 18.30 -20.71
N PRO A 329 -22.32 17.97 -21.48
CA PRO A 329 -23.33 18.94 -21.90
C PRO A 329 -24.22 19.46 -20.77
N ASN A 330 -24.43 18.66 -19.71
CA ASN A 330 -25.24 19.03 -18.55
C ASN A 330 -24.53 20.05 -17.63
N VAL A 331 -23.21 20.20 -17.72
CA VAL A 331 -22.45 21.11 -16.87
C VAL A 331 -22.62 22.57 -17.34
N PRO A 332 -23.02 23.51 -16.46
CA PRO A 332 -23.25 24.91 -16.85
C PRO A 332 -21.94 25.66 -17.17
N LYS A 333 -21.58 25.73 -18.46
CA LYS A 333 -20.36 26.39 -18.94
C LYS A 333 -20.33 27.90 -18.68
N ASP A 334 -21.49 28.53 -18.51
CA ASP A 334 -21.63 29.94 -18.15
C ASP A 334 -20.94 30.30 -16.82
N LEU A 335 -20.82 29.34 -15.90
CA LEU A 335 -20.18 29.53 -14.60
C LEU A 335 -18.65 29.64 -14.67
N TYR A 336 -18.02 29.15 -15.74
CA TYR A 336 -16.55 29.12 -15.84
C TYR A 336 -15.94 30.51 -15.81
N SER A 337 -16.59 31.48 -16.46
CA SER A 337 -16.14 32.87 -16.47
C SER A 337 -16.18 33.52 -15.09
N MET A 338 -17.13 33.13 -14.25
CA MET A 338 -17.27 33.59 -12.87
C MET A 338 -16.16 32.98 -12.01
N TRP A 339 -15.98 31.66 -12.05
CA TRP A 339 -14.95 30.97 -11.28
C TRP A 339 -13.53 31.44 -11.65
N GLN A 340 -13.27 31.71 -12.93
CA GLN A 340 -11.98 32.27 -13.37
C GLN A 340 -11.67 33.65 -12.79
N LYS A 341 -12.69 34.50 -12.58
CA LYS A 341 -12.51 35.84 -12.00
C LYS A 341 -12.30 35.80 -10.49
N ILE A 342 -12.92 34.82 -9.82
CA ILE A 342 -12.82 34.63 -8.36
C ILE A 342 -11.49 33.96 -8.01
N TYR A 343 -11.00 33.03 -8.86
CA TYR A 343 -9.76 32.29 -8.63
C TYR A 343 -8.54 33.21 -8.56
N LYS A 344 -8.08 33.49 -7.34
CA LYS A 344 -6.76 34.07 -7.05
C LYS A 344 -5.85 32.94 -6.62
N VAL A 345 -4.72 32.78 -7.30
CA VAL A 345 -3.70 31.69 -7.16
C VAL A 345 -3.14 31.51 -5.74
N ARG A 346 -3.58 32.27 -4.73
CA ARG A 346 -3.12 32.21 -3.33
C ARG A 346 -3.86 31.20 -2.43
N GLU A 347 -4.98 30.61 -2.87
CA GLU A 347 -5.93 29.96 -1.94
C GLU A 347 -5.80 28.42 -1.77
N LEU A 348 -4.91 27.74 -2.49
CA LEU A 348 -4.67 26.31 -2.23
C LEU A 348 -3.83 26.07 -0.97
N ARG A 349 -2.98 27.02 -0.57
CA ARG A 349 -2.27 26.94 0.73
C ARG A 349 -3.18 27.21 1.92
N SER A 350 -4.28 27.95 1.73
CA SER A 350 -5.26 28.24 2.79
C SER A 350 -6.35 27.18 2.93
N LEU A 351 -6.58 26.32 1.93
CA LEU A 351 -7.53 25.19 1.99
C LEU A 351 -7.19 24.11 3.04
N LYS A 352 -6.01 24.16 3.66
CA LYS A 352 -5.65 23.32 4.83
C LYS A 352 -6.20 23.86 6.15
N GLN A 353 -6.66 25.11 6.21
CA GLN A 353 -7.38 25.63 7.37
C GLN A 353 -8.88 25.57 7.06
N PRO A 354 -9.69 24.85 7.87
CA PRO A 354 -11.13 25.00 7.77
C PRO A 354 -11.46 26.46 8.07
N ASP A 355 -12.14 27.14 7.16
CA ASP A 355 -12.67 28.47 7.44
C ASP A 355 -13.57 28.37 8.68
N LYS A 356 -13.19 29.07 9.76
CA LYS A 356 -13.97 29.18 11.02
C LYS A 356 -15.44 29.60 10.79
N TYR A 357 -15.73 30.18 9.63
CA TYR A 357 -17.06 30.59 9.20
C TYR A 357 -17.97 29.40 8.81
N HIS A 358 -17.40 28.29 8.34
CA HIS A 358 -18.16 27.11 7.94
C HIS A 358 -18.50 26.21 9.15
N GLU A 359 -17.61 26.07 10.14
CA GLU A 359 -17.89 25.30 11.36
C GLU A 359 -19.09 25.82 12.16
N GLN A 360 -19.27 27.15 12.24
CA GLN A 360 -20.35 27.76 13.05
C GLN A 360 -21.76 27.51 12.48
N LYS A 361 -21.91 27.32 11.16
CA LYS A 361 -23.23 27.07 10.55
C LYS A 361 -23.67 25.62 10.65
N TYR A 362 -22.73 24.67 10.76
CA TYR A 362 -23.00 23.23 10.82
C TYR A 362 -23.02 22.67 12.26
N MET A 363 -22.47 23.38 13.25
CA MET A 363 -22.67 23.07 14.67
C MET A 363 -24.15 23.08 15.11
N LEU A 364 -25.03 23.75 14.35
CA LEU A 364 -26.47 23.79 14.59
C LEU A 364 -27.23 22.55 14.07
N LEU A 365 -26.58 21.64 13.33
CA LEU A 365 -27.22 20.45 12.75
C LEU A 365 -26.84 19.09 13.40
N GLY A 366 -26.02 19.09 14.46
CA GLY A 366 -25.93 17.94 15.37
C GLY A 366 -25.23 16.68 14.84
N GLU A 367 -24.24 16.78 13.95
CA GLU A 367 -23.37 15.64 13.59
C GLU A 367 -22.00 15.74 14.29
N PRO A 368 -21.45 14.63 14.83
CA PRO A 368 -20.19 14.65 15.56
C PRO A 368 -19.01 14.81 14.59
N THR A 369 -18.26 15.89 14.77
CA THR A 369 -16.95 16.06 14.14
C THR A 369 -16.00 14.97 14.64
N VAL A 370 -15.62 14.04 13.76
CA VAL A 370 -14.54 13.08 14.03
C VAL A 370 -13.25 13.88 14.26
N SER A 371 -12.66 13.71 15.44
CA SER A 371 -11.35 14.27 15.78
C SER A 371 -10.31 13.80 14.77
N VAL A 372 -9.70 14.74 14.05
CA VAL A 372 -8.61 14.49 13.10
C VAL A 372 -7.38 13.99 13.86
N THR A 373 -7.29 12.69 14.10
CA THR A 373 -6.02 12.02 14.41
C THR A 373 -5.21 11.98 13.12
N SER A 374 -4.07 12.67 13.07
CA SER A 374 -3.26 12.77 11.85
C SER A 374 -2.76 11.40 11.40
N THR A 375 -3.37 10.83 10.37
CA THR A 375 -2.79 9.73 9.61
C THR A 375 -1.48 10.23 8.99
N LYS A 376 -0.36 9.55 9.30
CA LYS A 376 0.99 9.92 8.87
C LYS A 376 1.21 9.84 7.35
N CYS A 377 0.28 9.26 6.58
CA CYS A 377 0.45 9.02 5.15
C CYS A 377 -0.71 9.57 4.32
N SER A 378 -0.39 10.34 3.27
CA SER A 378 -1.34 10.91 2.30
C SER A 378 -1.48 9.96 1.12
N LEU A 379 -2.69 9.44 0.88
CA LEU A 379 -2.98 8.53 -0.25
C LEU A 379 -2.56 9.13 -1.59
N ASP A 380 -2.75 10.44 -1.76
CA ASP A 380 -2.42 11.16 -2.99
C ASP A 380 -0.92 11.20 -3.32
N LYS A 381 -0.05 10.87 -2.36
CA LYS A 381 1.41 10.75 -2.56
C LYS A 381 1.86 9.35 -2.95
N LEU A 382 1.02 8.34 -2.76
CA LEU A 382 1.38 6.95 -3.01
C LEU A 382 1.41 6.63 -4.50
N ASP A 383 2.30 5.71 -4.88
CA ASP A 383 2.41 5.16 -6.23
C ASP A 383 1.34 4.07 -6.48
N ILE A 384 0.14 4.28 -5.95
CA ILE A 384 -0.98 3.34 -6.01
C ILE A 384 -1.67 3.34 -7.38
N ILE A 385 -1.56 4.44 -8.13
CA ILE A 385 -2.22 4.62 -9.42
C ILE A 385 -1.34 4.09 -10.55
N ASN A 386 -1.78 2.99 -11.16
CA ASN A 386 -1.17 2.41 -12.35
C ASN A 386 -1.98 2.69 -13.63
N GLU A 387 -1.46 2.20 -14.76
CA GLU A 387 -2.12 2.30 -16.06
C GLU A 387 -3.54 1.68 -16.06
N ARG A 388 -3.76 0.59 -15.31
CA ARG A 388 -5.08 -0.05 -15.16
C ARG A 388 -6.09 0.89 -14.51
N THR A 389 -5.69 1.54 -13.41
CA THR A 389 -6.49 2.55 -12.72
C THR A 389 -6.86 3.70 -13.66
N LEU A 390 -5.91 4.19 -14.45
CA LEU A 390 -6.14 5.25 -15.43
C LEU A 390 -7.09 4.81 -16.55
N ARG A 391 -6.96 3.59 -17.09
CA ARG A 391 -7.90 3.07 -18.12
C ARG A 391 -9.32 2.94 -17.58
N ILE A 392 -9.47 2.43 -16.35
CA ILE A 392 -10.77 2.28 -15.69
C ILE A 392 -11.38 3.67 -15.41
N CYS A 393 -10.57 4.59 -14.92
CA CYS A 393 -11.02 5.92 -14.53
C CYS A 393 -11.33 6.84 -15.71
N CYS A 394 -10.51 6.73 -16.77
CA CYS A 394 -10.42 7.71 -17.83
C CYS A 394 -10.36 7.01 -19.20
N PRO A 395 -11.53 6.70 -19.81
CA PRO A 395 -11.58 6.08 -21.14
C PRO A 395 -10.84 6.89 -22.22
N LEU A 396 -10.82 8.23 -22.09
CA LEU A 396 -10.15 9.14 -23.02
C LEU A 396 -8.62 9.02 -22.99
N VAL A 397 -8.02 8.60 -21.88
CA VAL A 397 -6.56 8.45 -21.74
C VAL A 397 -6.10 7.15 -22.42
N GLY A 398 -6.93 6.09 -22.39
CA GLY A 398 -6.68 4.87 -23.16
C GLY A 398 -6.66 5.06 -24.69
N LEU A 399 -7.24 6.16 -25.18
CA LEU A 399 -7.19 6.57 -26.59
C LEU A 399 -5.91 7.32 -26.98
N ASN A 400 -5.19 7.90 -26.00
CA ASN A 400 -4.11 8.87 -26.26
C ASN A 400 -2.75 8.52 -25.63
N VAL A 401 -2.59 7.40 -24.91
CA VAL A 401 -1.28 6.98 -24.38
C VAL A 401 -0.55 6.09 -25.39
N SER A 402 -0.02 6.76 -26.42
CA SER A 402 1.36 6.56 -26.84
C SER A 402 2.15 7.73 -26.27
N VAL A 403 2.54 7.65 -25.00
CA VAL A 403 3.44 8.67 -24.44
C VAL A 403 4.85 8.39 -24.93
N SER A 404 5.45 9.43 -25.52
CA SER A 404 6.80 9.59 -26.07
C SER A 404 7.21 8.71 -27.27
N ASN A 405 6.97 9.22 -28.49
CA ASN A 405 8.08 9.56 -29.37
C ASN A 405 7.67 10.68 -30.34
N SER A 406 8.54 11.69 -30.39
CA SER A 406 8.46 12.90 -31.21
C SER A 406 8.44 12.63 -32.71
N ASN A 407 7.73 13.50 -33.44
CA ASN A 407 7.80 13.81 -34.87
C ASN A 407 7.34 12.71 -35.85
N THR A 408 6.20 12.92 -36.52
CA THR A 408 6.12 13.15 -37.99
C THR A 408 4.67 13.14 -38.52
N ASN A 409 4.38 14.21 -39.25
CA ASN A 409 3.49 14.44 -40.40
C ASN A 409 2.25 13.57 -40.72
N LEU A 410 1.23 14.35 -41.07
CA LEU A 410 -0.09 14.11 -41.65
C LEU A 410 -0.09 13.35 -43.00
N ASN A 411 -1.27 12.80 -43.32
CA ASN A 411 -1.78 12.33 -44.64
C ASN A 411 -1.49 10.88 -45.07
N ASN A 412 -2.52 10.02 -45.02
CA ASN A 412 -3.24 9.62 -46.24
C ASN A 412 -4.46 8.74 -45.94
N TYR A 413 -5.59 9.13 -46.52
CA TYR A 413 -6.81 8.35 -46.66
C TYR A 413 -6.60 7.20 -47.65
N ASN A 414 -7.11 6.01 -47.34
CA ASN A 414 -7.80 5.16 -48.31
C ASN A 414 -8.62 4.08 -47.59
N SER A 415 -9.90 4.02 -47.97
CA SER A 415 -10.87 2.99 -47.65
C SER A 415 -10.43 1.62 -48.18
N ASN A 416 -10.71 0.52 -47.46
CA ASN A 416 -11.45 -0.64 -47.98
C ASN A 416 -11.47 -1.87 -47.04
N LYS A 417 -12.73 -2.35 -46.87
CA LYS A 417 -13.24 -3.74 -46.80
C LYS A 417 -12.86 -4.68 -45.63
N HIS A 418 -13.91 -5.07 -44.91
CA HIS A 418 -13.98 -6.10 -43.87
C HIS A 418 -13.50 -7.48 -44.33
N ILE A 419 -12.84 -8.20 -43.42
CA ILE A 419 -12.72 -9.67 -43.44
C ILE A 419 -13.05 -10.17 -42.03
N THR A 420 -13.98 -11.12 -41.95
CA THR A 420 -14.34 -11.88 -40.75
C THR A 420 -13.28 -12.98 -40.53
N PRO A 421 -12.55 -13.06 -39.40
CA PRO A 421 -11.72 -14.22 -39.14
C PRO A 421 -12.54 -15.28 -38.41
N VAL A 422 -12.67 -16.43 -39.06
CA VAL A 422 -13.08 -17.70 -38.47
C VAL A 422 -12.00 -18.14 -37.48
N SER A 423 -12.42 -18.50 -36.27
CA SER A 423 -11.55 -18.94 -35.16
C SER A 423 -10.70 -20.15 -35.55
N SER A 424 -9.37 -19.99 -35.59
CA SER A 424 -8.44 -21.12 -35.69
C SER A 424 -8.20 -21.70 -34.30
N GLN A 425 -8.78 -22.89 -34.05
CA GLN A 425 -8.49 -23.72 -32.89
C GLN A 425 -7.00 -24.13 -32.91
N LEU A 426 -6.20 -23.51 -32.06
CA LEU A 426 -4.84 -23.92 -31.75
C LEU A 426 -4.85 -24.63 -30.40
N HIS A 427 -5.05 -25.95 -30.44
CA HIS A 427 -4.86 -26.82 -29.29
C HIS A 427 -3.38 -26.87 -28.90
N LYS A 428 -3.02 -26.22 -27.78
CA LYS A 428 -1.84 -26.58 -26.99
C LYS A 428 -2.18 -26.56 -25.49
N SER A 429 -2.25 -27.77 -24.92
CA SER A 429 -2.17 -28.12 -23.48
C SER A 429 -2.98 -27.29 -22.46
N ALA A 430 -4.31 -27.27 -22.60
CA ALA A 430 -5.24 -26.63 -21.66
C ALA A 430 -5.66 -27.50 -20.45
N LYS A 431 -4.99 -28.61 -20.15
CA LYS A 431 -5.49 -29.56 -19.12
C LYS A 431 -5.19 -29.19 -17.67
N SER A 432 -4.16 -28.39 -17.37
CA SER A 432 -3.82 -28.06 -15.96
C SER A 432 -4.41 -26.75 -15.45
N ALA A 433 -4.62 -25.76 -16.33
CA ALA A 433 -5.24 -24.48 -15.98
C ALA A 433 -6.75 -24.60 -15.75
N ASP A 434 -7.46 -25.35 -16.61
CA ASP A 434 -8.90 -25.62 -16.46
C ASP A 434 -9.22 -26.36 -15.15
N ILE A 435 -8.36 -27.28 -14.72
CA ILE A 435 -8.56 -28.04 -13.47
C ILE A 435 -8.39 -27.15 -12.25
N LYS A 436 -7.35 -26.28 -12.23
CA LYS A 436 -7.14 -25.34 -11.12
C LYS A 436 -8.25 -24.30 -11.02
N HIS A 437 -8.72 -23.80 -12.15
CA HIS A 437 -9.84 -22.85 -12.18
C HIS A 437 -11.14 -23.51 -11.69
N LEU A 438 -11.41 -24.76 -12.09
CA LEU A 438 -12.54 -25.53 -11.59
C LEU A 438 -12.41 -25.82 -10.08
N GLU A 439 -11.22 -26.17 -9.60
CA GLU A 439 -10.93 -26.40 -8.18
C GLU A 439 -11.22 -25.14 -7.35
N LEU A 440 -10.77 -23.96 -7.78
CA LEU A 440 -11.05 -22.68 -7.11
C LEU A 440 -12.55 -22.35 -7.10
N GLN A 441 -13.27 -22.60 -8.20
CA GLN A 441 -14.72 -22.41 -8.24
C GLN A 441 -15.47 -23.35 -7.29
N LEU A 442 -15.01 -24.60 -7.16
CA LEU A 442 -15.58 -25.58 -6.23
C LEU A 442 -15.31 -25.20 -4.77
N GLU A 443 -14.13 -24.67 -4.46
CA GLU A 443 -13.79 -24.15 -3.13
C GLU A 443 -14.62 -22.92 -2.77
N GLU A 444 -14.80 -21.99 -3.71
CA GLU A 444 -15.62 -20.80 -3.51
C GLU A 444 -17.09 -21.16 -3.28
N ALA A 445 -17.62 -22.12 -4.05
CA ALA A 445 -18.95 -22.68 -3.85
C ALA A 445 -19.08 -23.43 -2.51
N PHE A 446 -18.05 -24.18 -2.10
CA PHE A 446 -18.01 -24.86 -0.80
C PHE A 446 -18.11 -23.87 0.35
N PHE A 447 -17.27 -22.82 0.36
CA PHE A 447 -17.33 -21.80 1.40
C PHE A 447 -18.58 -20.92 1.32
N GLY A 448 -19.19 -20.78 0.14
CA GLY A 448 -20.48 -20.12 -0.02
C GLY A 448 -21.62 -20.80 0.75
N GLY A 449 -21.47 -22.09 1.07
CA GLY A 449 -22.40 -22.85 1.93
C GLY A 449 -22.01 -22.92 3.40
N GLN A 450 -20.94 -22.25 3.84
CA GLN A 450 -20.42 -22.30 5.21
C GLN A 450 -20.48 -20.91 5.88
N PRO A 451 -20.49 -20.84 7.23
CA PRO A 451 -20.37 -19.57 7.94
C PRO A 451 -19.09 -18.81 7.57
N ALA A 452 -19.14 -17.47 7.58
CA ALA A 452 -17.97 -16.63 7.28
C ALA A 452 -16.80 -16.87 8.25
N SER A 453 -17.09 -17.29 9.48
CA SER A 453 -16.09 -17.70 10.47
C SER A 453 -15.27 -18.91 9.99
N THR A 454 -15.88 -19.90 9.34
CA THR A 454 -15.18 -21.08 8.80
C THR A 454 -14.15 -20.70 7.75
N ARG A 455 -14.48 -19.78 6.83
CA ARG A 455 -13.54 -19.27 5.83
C ARG A 455 -12.39 -18.52 6.50
N LYS A 456 -12.69 -17.62 7.45
CA LYS A 456 -11.66 -16.89 8.22
C LYS A 456 -10.74 -17.82 9.00
N THR A 457 -11.26 -18.91 9.57
CA THR A 457 -10.45 -19.92 10.27
C THR A 457 -9.52 -20.65 9.31
N VAL A 458 -10.00 -21.05 8.12
CA VAL A 458 -9.16 -21.67 7.09
C VAL A 458 -8.05 -20.72 6.63
N ASP A 459 -8.37 -19.46 6.35
CA ASP A 459 -7.38 -18.45 5.96
C ASP A 459 -6.33 -18.27 7.04
N PHE A 460 -6.75 -18.08 8.30
CA PHE A 460 -5.86 -17.94 9.45
C PHE A 460 -4.95 -19.17 9.64
N VAL A 461 -5.51 -20.38 9.59
CA VAL A 461 -4.74 -21.63 9.73
C VAL A 461 -3.73 -21.75 8.60
N SER A 462 -4.13 -21.47 7.36
CA SER A 462 -3.24 -21.55 6.20
C SER A 462 -2.05 -20.60 6.34
N GLU A 463 -2.29 -19.37 6.81
CA GLU A 463 -1.26 -18.36 7.00
C GLU A 463 -0.30 -18.71 8.15
N ARG A 464 -0.84 -19.13 9.30
CA ARG A 464 -0.03 -19.48 10.48
C ARG A 464 0.79 -20.74 10.27
N VAL A 465 0.22 -21.76 9.61
CA VAL A 465 0.95 -22.98 9.29
C VAL A 465 2.02 -22.70 8.25
N ALA A 466 1.74 -21.93 7.19
CA ALA A 466 2.74 -21.50 6.21
C ALA A 466 3.93 -20.80 6.88
N SER A 467 3.67 -19.80 7.74
CA SER A 467 4.70 -19.10 8.51
C SER A 467 5.54 -20.04 9.37
N THR A 468 4.90 -21.04 9.99
CA THR A 468 5.61 -22.00 10.85
C THR A 468 6.46 -22.98 10.05
N CYS A 469 5.97 -23.45 8.90
CA CYS A 469 6.75 -24.27 7.97
C CYS A 469 7.96 -23.49 7.43
N VAL A 470 7.79 -22.21 7.09
CA VAL A 470 8.92 -21.34 6.69
C VAL A 470 9.94 -21.21 7.83
N LYS A 471 9.52 -21.01 9.08
CA LYS A 471 10.43 -21.00 10.23
C LYS A 471 11.19 -22.33 10.38
N HIS A 472 10.52 -23.45 10.14
CA HIS A 472 11.16 -24.77 10.16
C HIS A 472 12.22 -24.91 9.06
N ILE A 473 11.91 -24.46 7.84
CA ILE A 473 12.87 -24.41 6.73
C ILE A 473 14.08 -23.56 7.11
N CYS A 474 13.87 -22.34 7.62
CA CYS A 474 14.96 -21.42 8.01
C CYS A 474 15.84 -21.98 9.12
N ASN A 475 15.24 -22.51 10.19
CA ASN A 475 15.99 -22.88 11.39
C ASN A 475 16.62 -24.28 11.31
N THR A 476 16.11 -25.15 10.44
CA THR A 476 16.54 -26.55 10.37
C THR A 476 17.25 -26.83 9.05
N LEU A 477 16.52 -26.75 7.94
CA LEU A 477 17.00 -27.18 6.63
C LEU A 477 18.05 -26.20 6.07
N LEU A 478 17.75 -24.90 6.13
CA LEU A 478 18.63 -23.86 5.61
C LEU A 478 19.94 -23.78 6.42
N MET A 479 19.88 -23.90 7.75
CA MET A 479 21.08 -23.88 8.60
C MET A 479 22.05 -25.03 8.27
N ALA A 480 21.53 -26.26 8.13
CA ALA A 480 22.34 -27.42 7.75
C ALA A 480 22.95 -27.28 6.34
N SER A 481 22.17 -26.77 5.38
CA SER A 481 22.66 -26.51 4.02
C SER A 481 23.72 -25.41 3.98
N ARG A 482 23.57 -24.33 4.77
CA ARG A 482 24.57 -23.25 4.86
C ARG A 482 25.91 -23.73 5.42
N GLU A 483 25.88 -24.55 6.47
CA GLU A 483 27.09 -25.14 7.04
C GLU A 483 27.80 -26.07 6.04
N THR A 484 27.03 -26.94 5.37
CA THR A 484 27.56 -27.85 4.34
C THR A 484 28.17 -27.07 3.17
N ASN A 485 27.49 -26.03 2.71
CA ASN A 485 27.97 -25.14 1.64
C ASN A 485 29.30 -24.48 2.01
N LEU A 486 29.41 -23.91 3.21
CA LEU A 486 30.65 -23.26 3.67
C LEU A 486 31.81 -24.25 3.83
N ASN A 487 31.56 -25.47 4.29
CA ASN A 487 32.60 -26.49 4.41
C ASN A 487 33.13 -26.94 3.05
N ILE A 488 32.25 -27.18 2.08
CA ILE A 488 32.66 -27.51 0.70
C ILE A 488 33.42 -26.33 0.07
N PHE A 489 32.95 -25.10 0.29
CA PHE A 489 33.63 -23.91 -0.21
C PHE A 489 35.04 -23.73 0.40
N ARG A 490 35.22 -23.97 1.70
CA ARG A 490 36.54 -23.96 2.36
C ARG A 490 37.50 -24.97 1.74
N GLU A 491 37.02 -26.16 1.38
CA GLU A 491 37.84 -27.17 0.71
C GLU A 491 38.23 -26.74 -0.71
N ILE A 492 37.33 -26.08 -1.45
CA ILE A 492 37.64 -25.48 -2.76
C ILE A 492 38.72 -24.40 -2.62
N LEU A 493 38.60 -23.52 -1.62
CA LEU A 493 39.59 -22.47 -1.34
C LEU A 493 40.98 -23.05 -1.00
N LYS A 494 41.04 -24.09 -0.15
CA LYS A 494 42.29 -24.77 0.20
C LYS A 494 42.95 -25.42 -1.01
N LYS A 495 42.19 -26.12 -1.86
CA LYS A 495 42.71 -26.76 -3.08
C LYS A 495 43.32 -25.73 -4.03
N LYS A 496 42.63 -24.62 -4.27
CA LYS A 496 43.13 -23.54 -5.16
C LYS A 496 44.26 -22.71 -4.55
N GLN A 497 44.45 -22.75 -3.23
CA GLN A 497 45.62 -22.15 -2.57
C GLN A 497 46.89 -23.00 -2.78
N ILE A 498 46.76 -24.32 -2.81
CA ILE A 498 47.87 -25.26 -3.04
C ILE A 498 48.37 -25.16 -4.49
N GLU A 499 47.46 -24.95 -5.45
CA GLU A 499 47.79 -24.73 -6.87
C GLU A 499 48.52 -23.40 -7.15
N ARG A 500 48.59 -22.48 -6.17
CA ARG A 500 49.18 -21.13 -6.30
C ARG A 500 50.69 -21.05 -6.06
N GLN A 501 51.36 -22.15 -5.70
CA GLN A 501 52.83 -22.24 -5.70
C GLN A 501 53.24 -23.22 -6.81
N PRO A 502 53.85 -22.79 -7.93
CA PRO A 502 54.92 -21.79 -8.02
C PRO A 502 54.77 -20.75 -9.15
N GLU A 503 55.36 -19.58 -8.95
CA GLU A 503 56.11 -18.74 -9.90
C GLU A 503 55.89 -17.24 -9.66
N LYS A 504 57.01 -16.53 -9.61
CA LYS A 504 57.16 -15.14 -9.15
C LYS A 504 56.64 -14.15 -10.21
N PHE A 505 56.27 -12.97 -9.70
CA PHE A 505 56.06 -11.66 -10.36
C PHE A 505 54.60 -11.24 -10.67
N GLY A 506 54.15 -10.18 -9.96
CA GLY A 506 53.00 -9.32 -10.34
C GLY A 506 51.95 -9.08 -9.26
N GLU A 507 52.24 -8.28 -8.22
CA GLU A 507 51.47 -8.19 -6.97
C GLU A 507 50.05 -7.57 -7.03
N GLN A 508 49.57 -7.06 -8.18
CA GLN A 508 48.21 -6.49 -8.27
C GLN A 508 47.30 -7.06 -9.36
N ARG A 509 47.81 -7.82 -10.35
CA ARG A 509 46.96 -8.54 -11.33
C ARG A 509 46.42 -9.88 -10.82
N ASN A 510 47.07 -10.49 -9.82
CA ASN A 510 46.76 -11.87 -9.38
C ASN A 510 45.52 -12.02 -8.47
N VAL A 511 45.03 -10.94 -7.84
CA VAL A 511 43.86 -11.00 -6.92
C VAL A 511 42.54 -10.98 -7.70
N THR A 512 42.46 -10.20 -8.77
CA THR A 512 41.28 -10.11 -9.64
C THR A 512 41.05 -11.42 -10.41
N ASP A 513 42.12 -12.06 -10.89
CA ASP A 513 42.03 -13.32 -11.64
C ASP A 513 41.62 -14.48 -10.73
N PHE A 514 42.15 -14.55 -9.49
CA PHE A 514 41.73 -15.54 -8.51
C PHE A 514 40.29 -15.34 -8.04
N LYS A 515 39.86 -14.08 -7.85
CA LYS A 515 38.47 -13.77 -7.52
C LYS A 515 37.55 -14.24 -8.64
N ALA A 516 37.88 -13.97 -9.90
CA ALA A 516 37.11 -14.44 -11.05
C ALA A 516 37.01 -15.97 -11.14
N ILE A 517 38.12 -16.68 -10.88
CA ILE A 517 38.19 -18.15 -10.88
C ILE A 517 37.37 -18.76 -9.72
N VAL A 518 37.33 -18.12 -8.57
CA VAL A 518 36.55 -18.59 -7.40
C VAL A 518 35.06 -18.22 -7.54
N THR A 519 34.72 -17.09 -8.16
CA THR A 519 33.33 -16.68 -8.40
C THR A 519 32.56 -17.69 -9.25
N THR A 520 33.19 -18.32 -10.25
CA THR A 520 32.55 -19.36 -11.07
C THR A 520 32.21 -20.61 -10.22
N ASP A 521 33.10 -21.01 -9.32
CA ASP A 521 32.86 -22.13 -8.41
C ASP A 521 31.81 -21.79 -7.35
N MET A 522 31.79 -20.53 -6.88
CA MET A 522 30.74 -20.03 -5.97
C MET A 522 29.36 -20.11 -6.63
N ASN A 523 29.23 -19.68 -7.89
CA ASN A 523 27.96 -19.70 -8.59
C ASN A 523 27.46 -21.12 -8.85
N THR A 524 28.36 -22.04 -9.23
CA THR A 524 28.00 -23.45 -9.46
C THR A 524 27.62 -24.16 -8.15
N LEU A 525 28.39 -23.95 -7.07
CA LEU A 525 28.09 -24.51 -5.75
C LEU A 525 26.77 -23.95 -5.18
N ALA A 526 26.54 -22.64 -5.29
CA ALA A 526 25.30 -22.00 -4.84
C ALA A 526 24.07 -22.54 -5.60
N THR A 527 24.20 -22.78 -6.91
CA THR A 527 23.12 -23.34 -7.73
C THR A 527 22.81 -24.78 -7.32
N ASN A 528 23.83 -25.60 -7.09
CA ASN A 528 23.66 -26.99 -6.64
C ASN A 528 23.04 -27.06 -5.23
N MET A 529 23.50 -26.23 -4.30
CA MET A 529 22.96 -26.18 -2.93
C MET A 529 21.52 -25.66 -2.88
N SER A 530 21.19 -24.66 -3.71
CA SER A 530 19.82 -24.17 -3.88
C SER A 530 18.89 -25.26 -4.41
N LYS A 531 19.35 -26.06 -5.38
CA LYS A 531 18.59 -27.17 -5.95
C LYS A 531 18.36 -28.30 -4.93
N GLU A 532 19.41 -28.74 -4.24
CA GLU A 532 19.31 -29.78 -3.21
C GLU A 532 18.37 -29.35 -2.08
N LEU A 533 18.51 -28.11 -1.58
CA LEU A 533 17.63 -27.60 -0.51
C LEU A 533 16.17 -27.55 -0.96
N LYS A 534 15.91 -27.18 -2.23
CA LYS A 534 14.56 -27.19 -2.80
C LYS A 534 13.97 -28.61 -2.82
N GLU A 535 14.72 -29.60 -3.28
CA GLU A 535 14.29 -31.01 -3.31
C GLU A 535 14.00 -31.54 -1.89
N GLN A 536 14.84 -31.20 -0.91
CA GLN A 536 14.60 -31.55 0.50
C GLN A 536 13.33 -30.89 1.07
N CYS A 537 13.05 -29.63 0.70
CA CYS A 537 11.81 -28.95 1.09
C CYS A 537 10.58 -29.59 0.45
N GLU A 538 10.66 -30.00 -0.82
CA GLU A 538 9.57 -30.65 -1.55
C GLU A 538 9.20 -32.02 -0.95
N ILE A 539 10.15 -32.73 -0.33
CA ILE A 539 9.90 -34.03 0.31
C ILE A 539 9.36 -33.85 1.74
N SER A 540 9.96 -32.96 2.54
CA SER A 540 9.71 -32.91 4.00
C SER A 540 8.52 -32.03 4.40
N ILE A 541 8.27 -30.93 3.68
CA ILE A 541 7.31 -29.91 4.10
C ILE A 541 5.84 -30.29 3.88
N PRO A 542 5.44 -30.97 2.79
CA PRO A 542 4.04 -31.33 2.57
C PRO A 542 3.43 -32.12 3.74
N GLY A 543 4.13 -33.14 4.24
CA GLY A 543 3.64 -33.96 5.35
C GLY A 543 3.55 -33.20 6.68
N ILE A 544 4.49 -32.29 6.95
CA ILE A 544 4.46 -31.42 8.14
C ILE A 544 3.29 -30.43 8.05
N CYS A 545 3.08 -29.87 6.86
CA CYS A 545 2.00 -28.92 6.59
C CYS A 545 0.63 -29.58 6.80
N GLU A 546 0.39 -30.72 6.14
CA GLU A 546 -0.88 -31.45 6.21
C GLU A 546 -1.20 -31.88 7.65
N LEU A 547 -0.24 -32.45 8.37
CA LEU A 547 -0.44 -32.87 9.77
C LEU A 547 -0.82 -31.70 10.68
N ARG A 548 -0.19 -30.53 10.50
CA ARG A 548 -0.45 -29.34 11.32
C ARG A 548 -1.79 -28.71 10.97
N VAL A 549 -2.09 -28.60 9.68
CA VAL A 549 -3.38 -28.07 9.21
C VAL A 549 -4.52 -28.92 9.76
N THR A 550 -4.46 -30.24 9.62
CA THR A 550 -5.52 -31.14 10.10
C THR A 550 -5.78 -30.96 11.59
N LYS A 551 -4.71 -30.97 12.42
CA LYS A 551 -4.84 -30.73 13.87
C LYS A 551 -5.44 -29.36 14.21
N CYS A 552 -5.02 -28.31 13.51
CA CYS A 552 -5.53 -26.96 13.74
C CYS A 552 -6.99 -26.82 13.33
N ILE A 553 -7.39 -27.39 12.19
CA ILE A 553 -8.77 -27.35 11.69
C ILE A 553 -9.70 -28.16 12.61
N GLU A 554 -9.26 -29.32 13.10
CA GLU A 554 -10.01 -30.12 14.08
C GLU A 554 -10.22 -29.38 15.41
N SER A 555 -9.25 -28.56 15.82
CA SER A 555 -9.29 -27.84 17.11
C SER A 555 -10.00 -26.48 17.06
N LEU A 556 -10.01 -25.80 15.90
CA LEU A 556 -10.51 -24.43 15.77
C LEU A 556 -11.89 -24.32 15.13
N LEU A 557 -12.35 -25.35 14.41
CA LEU A 557 -13.73 -25.41 13.94
C LEU A 557 -14.66 -25.87 15.06
N ALA A 558 -15.93 -25.47 14.98
CA ALA A 558 -16.92 -25.79 15.99
C ALA A 558 -17.15 -27.32 16.10
N GLU A 559 -17.48 -27.80 17.31
CA GLU A 559 -17.65 -29.23 17.60
C GLU A 559 -18.78 -29.87 16.77
N ASP A 560 -19.80 -29.10 16.42
CA ASP A 560 -20.96 -29.48 15.60
C ASP A 560 -20.67 -29.50 14.09
N SER A 561 -19.47 -29.10 13.65
CA SER A 561 -19.08 -29.15 12.23
C SER A 561 -18.94 -30.59 11.75
N LEU A 562 -19.61 -30.93 10.65
CA LEU A 562 -19.59 -32.28 10.06
C LEU A 562 -18.16 -32.69 9.66
N THR A 563 -17.80 -33.96 9.86
CA THR A 563 -16.48 -34.52 9.51
C THR A 563 -16.07 -34.23 8.05
N PRO A 564 -16.93 -34.38 7.03
CA PRO A 564 -16.58 -34.05 5.64
C PRO A 564 -16.25 -32.57 5.43
N VAL A 565 -16.83 -31.66 6.23
CA VAL A 565 -16.54 -30.22 6.18
C VAL A 565 -15.15 -29.96 6.76
N LYS A 566 -14.81 -30.59 7.90
CA LYS A 566 -13.48 -30.49 8.50
C LYS A 566 -12.39 -31.02 7.56
N GLU A 567 -12.63 -32.16 6.91
CA GLU A 567 -11.72 -32.73 5.91
C GLU A 567 -11.52 -31.81 4.71
N MET A 568 -12.59 -31.22 4.19
CA MET A 568 -12.51 -30.29 3.06
C MET A 568 -11.78 -29.00 3.45
N CYS A 569 -12.09 -28.42 4.61
CA CYS A 569 -11.38 -27.27 5.16
C CYS A 569 -9.87 -27.55 5.33
N ALA A 570 -9.50 -28.75 5.80
CA ALA A 570 -8.10 -29.15 5.95
C ALA A 570 -7.40 -29.28 4.59
N LYS A 571 -8.06 -29.83 3.57
CA LYS A 571 -7.50 -29.91 2.21
C LYS A 571 -7.25 -28.53 1.61
N ILE A 572 -8.22 -27.63 1.71
CA ILE A 572 -8.12 -26.27 1.17
C ILE A 572 -7.05 -25.47 1.94
N ALA A 573 -7.04 -25.54 3.27
CA ALA A 573 -6.04 -24.88 4.10
C ALA A 573 -4.61 -25.39 3.79
N THR A 574 -4.46 -26.70 3.54
CA THR A 574 -3.18 -27.31 3.14
C THR A 574 -2.73 -26.80 1.79
N ARG A 575 -3.62 -26.77 0.78
CA ARG A 575 -3.31 -26.22 -0.55
C ARG A 575 -2.85 -24.76 -0.47
N LEU A 576 -3.61 -23.93 0.23
CA LEU A 576 -3.33 -22.50 0.43
C LEU A 576 -2.03 -22.24 1.20
N ALA A 577 -1.73 -23.06 2.21
CA ALA A 577 -0.48 -22.97 2.96
C ALA A 577 0.71 -23.39 2.08
N MET A 578 0.57 -24.49 1.34
CA MET A 578 1.61 -24.98 0.43
C MET A 578 1.92 -24.00 -0.69
N GLU A 579 0.91 -23.35 -1.27
CA GLU A 579 1.10 -22.32 -2.30
C GLU A 579 1.96 -21.16 -1.79
N ARG A 580 1.68 -20.66 -0.59
CA ARG A 580 2.49 -19.61 0.07
C ARG A 580 3.91 -20.07 0.37
N ILE A 581 4.08 -21.30 0.87
CA ILE A 581 5.40 -21.86 1.13
C ILE A 581 6.20 -21.99 -0.17
N TYR A 582 5.58 -22.47 -1.26
CA TYR A 582 6.23 -22.59 -2.55
C TYR A 582 6.64 -21.24 -3.13
N GLN A 583 5.76 -20.23 -3.05
CA GLN A 583 6.10 -18.86 -3.44
C GLN A 583 7.32 -18.37 -2.65
N TRP A 584 7.35 -18.57 -1.34
CA TRP A 584 8.49 -18.19 -0.51
C TRP A 584 9.79 -18.92 -0.91
N ILE A 585 9.73 -20.23 -1.17
CA ILE A 585 10.87 -21.02 -1.66
C ILE A 585 11.38 -20.46 -3.00
N GLN A 586 10.48 -20.14 -3.93
CA GLN A 586 10.86 -19.56 -5.23
C GLN A 586 11.51 -18.17 -5.07
N SER A 587 11.03 -17.34 -4.16
CA SER A 587 11.55 -15.98 -3.97
C SER A 587 12.89 -15.95 -3.21
N HIS A 588 13.10 -16.86 -2.24
CA HIS A 588 14.22 -16.75 -1.30
C HIS A 588 15.28 -17.85 -1.41
N ILE A 589 14.92 -19.04 -1.89
CA ILE A 589 15.87 -20.16 -2.04
C ILE A 589 16.33 -20.28 -3.48
N VAL A 590 15.40 -20.17 -4.43
CA VAL A 590 15.70 -20.31 -5.87
C VAL A 590 16.44 -19.06 -6.36
N GLY A 591 17.65 -19.25 -6.89
CA GLY A 591 18.54 -18.17 -7.33
C GLY A 591 19.86 -18.08 -6.59
N GLY A 592 20.07 -18.87 -5.53
CA GLY A 592 21.39 -19.09 -4.91
C GLY A 592 22.06 -17.88 -4.23
N SER A 593 21.43 -16.70 -4.30
CA SER A 593 21.98 -15.42 -3.82
C SER A 593 22.35 -15.44 -2.33
N LEU A 594 21.58 -16.16 -1.53
CA LEU A 594 21.82 -16.33 -0.09
C LEU A 594 23.13 -17.06 0.18
N PHE A 595 23.39 -18.15 -0.55
CA PHE A 595 24.63 -18.92 -0.46
C PHE A 595 25.83 -18.15 -1.02
N ILE A 596 25.63 -17.35 -2.08
CA ILE A 596 26.68 -16.51 -2.66
C ILE A 596 27.17 -15.48 -1.64
N LYS A 597 26.26 -14.77 -0.95
CA LYS A 597 26.63 -13.78 0.08
C LYS A 597 27.45 -14.40 1.21
N ASP A 598 27.06 -15.58 1.70
CA ASP A 598 27.81 -16.28 2.75
C ASP A 598 29.23 -16.65 2.30
N MET A 599 29.37 -17.14 1.06
CA MET A 599 30.67 -17.48 0.48
C MET A 599 31.52 -16.23 0.17
N GLU A 600 30.91 -15.11 -0.22
CA GLU A 600 31.62 -13.83 -0.44
C GLU A 600 32.23 -13.31 0.86
N VAL A 601 31.50 -13.39 1.98
CA VAL A 601 32.02 -13.03 3.30
C VAL A 601 33.22 -13.90 3.67
N GLU A 602 33.13 -15.21 3.42
CA GLU A 602 34.22 -16.15 3.70
C GLU A 602 35.42 -15.94 2.77
N LEU A 603 35.19 -15.64 1.49
CA LEU A 603 36.24 -15.29 0.53
C LEU A 603 36.96 -13.99 0.93
N ASN A 604 36.22 -12.97 1.33
CA ASN A 604 36.79 -11.70 1.81
C ASN A 604 37.61 -11.91 3.10
N ARG A 605 37.14 -12.78 4.01
CA ARG A 605 37.89 -13.19 5.21
C ARG A 605 39.19 -13.91 4.83
N PHE A 606 39.12 -14.83 3.88
CA PHE A 606 40.27 -15.56 3.35
C PHE A 606 41.29 -14.64 2.66
N LEU A 607 40.83 -13.64 1.91
CA LEU A 607 41.69 -12.65 1.26
C LEU A 607 42.33 -11.67 2.27
N ARG A 608 41.60 -11.26 3.31
CA ARG A 608 42.15 -10.40 4.39
C ARG A 608 43.21 -11.12 5.23
N ASN A 609 43.02 -12.40 5.53
CA ASN A 609 44.00 -13.19 6.27
C ASN A 609 45.29 -13.49 5.47
N ASN A 610 45.24 -13.34 4.14
CA ASN A 610 46.37 -13.56 3.23
C ASN A 610 46.94 -12.27 2.61
N ALA A 611 46.43 -11.09 2.99
CA ALA A 611 47.08 -9.83 2.67
C ALA A 611 48.34 -9.68 3.55
N PRO A 612 49.46 -9.14 3.03
CA PRO A 612 50.60 -8.84 3.88
C PRO A 612 50.12 -7.88 4.96
N LEU A 613 50.21 -8.32 6.21
CA LEU A 613 49.88 -7.52 7.38
C LEU A 613 50.61 -6.19 7.24
N HIS A 614 49.86 -5.10 7.09
CA HIS A 614 50.42 -3.78 7.40
C HIS A 614 51.04 -3.87 8.80
N PRO A 615 52.23 -3.27 9.02
CA PRO A 615 52.86 -3.29 10.33
C PRO A 615 51.93 -2.55 11.30
N ILE A 616 51.12 -3.31 12.03
CA ILE A 616 50.50 -2.82 13.25
C ILE A 616 51.69 -2.67 14.19
N GLU A 617 52.02 -1.42 14.52
CA GLU A 617 52.99 -1.11 15.57
C GLU A 617 52.73 -2.03 16.76
N GLU A 618 53.73 -2.82 17.15
CA GLU A 618 53.70 -3.67 18.34
C GLU A 618 53.46 -2.77 19.58
N LYS A 619 52.19 -2.53 19.91
CA LYS A 619 51.84 -1.87 21.16
C LYS A 619 52.06 -2.86 22.31
N LYS A 620 52.93 -2.49 23.25
CA LYS A 620 53.16 -3.25 24.49
C LYS A 620 51.83 -3.45 25.23
N HIS A 621 51.39 -4.70 25.35
CA HIS A 621 50.25 -5.07 26.17
C HIS A 621 50.54 -4.77 27.65
N ASN A 622 49.75 -3.91 28.29
CA ASN A 622 49.85 -3.65 29.73
C ASN A 622 48.80 -4.47 30.51
N PRO A 623 49.18 -5.59 31.16
CA PRO A 623 48.24 -6.43 31.89
C PRO A 623 47.74 -5.80 33.20
N ASN A 624 48.43 -4.78 33.71
CA ASN A 624 48.07 -4.09 34.96
C ASN A 624 46.92 -3.07 34.80
N VAL A 625 46.57 -2.75 33.55
CA VAL A 625 45.43 -1.87 33.23
C VAL A 625 44.13 -2.67 33.30
N MET A 626 43.07 -2.02 33.77
CA MET A 626 41.76 -2.59 33.95
C MET A 626 41.23 -3.25 32.67
N SER A 627 40.64 -4.44 32.82
CA SER A 627 40.15 -5.22 31.67
C SER A 627 38.97 -4.49 30.98
N PRO A 628 38.80 -4.64 29.65
CA PRO A 628 37.68 -4.08 28.91
C PRO A 628 36.30 -4.42 29.50
N THR A 629 36.14 -5.64 30.03
CA THR A 629 34.89 -6.08 30.68
C THR A 629 34.65 -5.32 31.98
N THR A 630 35.69 -5.21 32.83
CA THR A 630 35.57 -4.52 34.12
C THR A 630 35.25 -3.03 33.94
N ILE A 631 35.88 -2.35 32.97
CA ILE A 631 35.54 -0.94 32.69
C ILE A 631 34.12 -0.78 32.14
N THR A 632 33.65 -1.75 31.34
CA THR A 632 32.26 -1.77 30.84
C THR A 632 31.27 -1.85 32.00
N ASP A 633 31.49 -2.77 32.94
CA ASP A 633 30.59 -2.97 34.07
C ASP A 633 30.63 -1.77 35.03
N ASN A 634 31.80 -1.22 35.32
CA ASN A 634 31.94 -0.02 36.15
C ASN A 634 31.24 1.20 35.54
N LEU A 635 31.34 1.42 34.22
CA LEU A 635 30.63 2.51 33.55
C LEU A 635 29.11 2.33 33.64
N ARG A 636 28.61 1.10 33.47
CA ARG A 636 27.18 0.81 33.66
C ARG A 636 26.73 1.07 35.09
N GLU A 637 27.50 0.61 36.07
CA GLU A 637 27.19 0.81 37.50
C GLU A 637 27.10 2.29 37.84
N LEU A 638 28.00 3.14 37.35
CA LEU A 638 27.93 4.58 37.58
C LEU A 638 26.70 5.22 36.91
N ILE A 639 26.31 4.78 35.70
CA ILE A 639 25.07 5.24 35.05
C ILE A 639 23.85 4.80 35.88
N TRP A 640 23.85 3.56 36.39
CA TRP A 640 22.79 3.06 37.27
C TRP A 640 22.68 3.85 38.55
N VAL A 641 23.79 4.22 39.18
CA VAL A 641 23.80 5.07 40.38
C VAL A 641 23.17 6.44 40.07
N ILE A 642 23.50 7.05 38.92
CA ILE A 642 22.87 8.32 38.49
C ILE A 642 21.35 8.17 38.35
N LEU A 643 20.88 7.06 37.78
CA LEU A 643 19.45 6.80 37.58
C LEU A 643 18.69 6.48 38.88
N ASP A 644 19.31 5.76 39.81
CA ASP A 644 18.65 5.26 41.02
C ASP A 644 18.51 6.35 42.10
N ASN A 645 19.58 7.12 42.35
CA ASN A 645 19.61 8.11 43.43
C ASN A 645 20.00 9.53 43.00
N GLY A 646 19.90 9.85 41.70
CA GLY A 646 20.35 11.14 41.16
C GLY A 646 21.87 11.31 41.16
N GLY A 647 22.60 10.26 41.53
CA GLY A 647 24.05 10.21 41.54
C GLY A 647 24.69 10.74 42.81
N ASP A 648 24.01 10.89 43.93
CA ASP A 648 24.51 11.56 45.15
C ASP A 648 25.85 11.03 45.68
N SER A 649 26.14 9.74 45.48
CA SER A 649 27.40 9.11 45.88
C SER A 649 28.57 9.36 44.92
N LEU A 650 28.32 9.92 43.73
CA LEU A 650 29.39 10.26 42.79
C LEU A 650 30.16 11.50 43.25
N THR A 651 31.48 11.37 43.22
CA THR A 651 32.43 12.47 43.44
C THR A 651 33.24 12.70 42.17
N ILE A 652 33.79 13.91 42.03
CA ILE A 652 34.68 14.25 40.91
C ILE A 652 35.89 13.33 40.80
N MET A 653 36.35 12.78 41.93
CA MET A 653 37.45 11.83 41.99
C MET A 653 37.05 10.51 41.32
N ILE A 654 35.89 9.94 41.67
CA ILE A 654 35.36 8.70 41.06
C ILE A 654 35.19 8.86 39.55
N VAL A 655 34.57 9.97 39.10
CA VAL A 655 34.38 10.28 37.68
C VAL A 655 35.72 10.47 36.95
N SER A 656 36.71 11.11 37.58
CA SER A 656 38.02 11.27 36.97
C SER A 656 38.77 9.94 36.86
N THR A 657 38.74 9.11 37.91
CA THR A 657 39.41 7.81 37.95
C THR A 657 38.84 6.85 36.91
N ILE A 658 37.51 6.81 36.72
CA ILE A 658 36.91 5.93 35.71
C ILE A 658 37.30 6.35 34.28
N LEU A 659 37.39 7.65 34.01
CA LEU A 659 37.79 8.17 32.70
C LEU A 659 39.29 7.95 32.43
N ASP A 660 40.14 8.05 33.45
CA ASP A 660 41.57 7.70 33.34
C ASP A 660 41.75 6.20 33.04
N ASN A 661 41.00 5.35 33.74
CA ASN A 661 41.00 3.91 33.47
C ASN A 661 40.47 3.60 32.06
N LEU A 662 39.41 4.28 31.61
CA LEU A 662 38.88 4.14 30.24
C LEU A 662 39.94 4.51 29.20
N TYR A 663 40.62 5.64 29.38
CA TYR A 663 41.71 6.08 28.50
C TYR A 663 42.85 5.05 28.44
N GLN A 664 43.29 4.57 29.61
CA GLN A 664 44.35 3.54 29.70
C GLN A 664 43.92 2.24 29.03
N THR A 665 42.69 1.77 29.26
CA THR A 665 42.17 0.55 28.64
C THR A 665 42.11 0.69 27.11
N LEU A 666 41.66 1.82 26.58
CA LEU A 666 41.59 2.05 25.13
C LEU A 666 42.98 2.19 24.46
N ASN A 667 43.99 2.67 25.20
CA ASN A 667 45.33 2.93 24.64
C ASN A 667 46.34 1.80 24.86
N GLU A 668 46.31 1.14 26.03
CA GLU A 668 47.38 0.24 26.51
C GLU A 668 47.00 -1.25 26.52
N ARG A 669 45.73 -1.61 26.35
CA ARG A 669 45.27 -3.00 26.24
C ARG A 669 45.32 -3.49 24.79
N ALA A 670 46.35 -4.28 24.47
CA ALA A 670 46.50 -4.89 23.13
C ALA A 670 45.47 -6.01 22.84
N ASP A 671 44.80 -6.54 23.86
CA ASP A 671 43.74 -7.55 23.77
C ASP A 671 42.34 -6.95 23.53
N LEU A 672 42.25 -5.62 23.40
CA LEU A 672 40.99 -4.95 23.08
C LEU A 672 40.56 -5.27 21.65
N VAL A 673 39.41 -5.93 21.52
CA VAL A 673 38.76 -6.24 20.24
C VAL A 673 37.80 -5.11 19.83
N VAL A 674 37.59 -4.94 18.52
CA VAL A 674 36.73 -3.90 17.92
C VAL A 674 35.31 -3.86 18.51
N GLY A 675 34.75 -5.01 18.92
CA GLY A 675 33.41 -5.10 19.52
C GLY A 675 33.30 -4.41 20.88
N PRO A 676 34.01 -4.88 21.92
CA PRO A 676 34.10 -4.20 23.21
C PRO A 676 34.52 -2.73 23.11
N GLU A 677 35.41 -2.40 22.17
CA GLU A 677 35.80 -1.02 21.89
C GLU A 677 34.61 -0.14 21.50
N LYS A 678 33.73 -0.60 20.59
CA LYS A 678 32.48 0.10 20.24
C LYS A 678 31.58 0.34 21.47
N VAL A 679 31.45 -0.68 22.32
CA VAL A 679 30.60 -0.62 23.52
C VAL A 679 31.15 0.43 24.49
N LEU A 680 32.47 0.50 24.69
CA LEU A 680 33.10 1.47 25.56
C LEU A 680 32.90 2.91 25.08
N TYR A 681 33.03 3.16 23.77
CA TYR A 681 32.72 4.48 23.22
C TYR A 681 31.24 4.85 23.42
N SER A 682 30.31 3.93 23.13
CA SER A 682 28.87 4.15 23.33
C SER A 682 28.52 4.46 24.79
N LEU A 683 29.06 3.67 25.73
CA LEU A 683 28.87 3.89 27.16
C LEU A 683 29.52 5.19 27.64
N SER A 684 30.66 5.59 27.08
CA SER A 684 31.28 6.87 27.43
C SER A 684 30.43 8.07 26.99
N THR A 685 29.77 7.98 25.83
CA THR A 685 28.83 9.01 25.35
C THR A 685 27.58 9.07 26.22
N ASP A 686 26.98 7.91 26.52
CA ASP A 686 25.82 7.84 27.42
C ASP A 686 26.19 8.39 28.81
N PHE A 687 27.34 7.98 29.37
CA PHE A 687 27.80 8.48 30.68
C PHE A 687 27.99 10.00 30.70
N ALA A 688 28.56 10.58 29.63
CA ALA A 688 28.68 12.04 29.51
C ALA A 688 27.30 12.72 29.51
N LEU A 689 26.33 12.19 28.77
CA LEU A 689 24.97 12.74 28.71
C LEU A 689 24.23 12.63 30.05
N PHE A 690 24.39 11.51 30.77
CA PHE A 690 23.84 11.33 32.11
C PHE A 690 24.46 12.30 33.12
N LEU A 691 25.78 12.55 33.05
CA LEU A 691 26.42 13.56 33.88
C LEU A 691 25.90 14.97 33.56
N VAL A 692 25.75 15.32 32.28
CA VAL A 692 25.21 16.64 31.88
C VAL A 692 23.77 16.83 32.37
N ALA A 693 22.92 15.80 32.26
CA ALA A 693 21.52 15.85 32.68
C ALA A 693 21.37 15.93 34.21
N TYR A 694 22.03 15.04 34.96
CA TYR A 694 21.71 14.83 36.38
C TYR A 694 22.78 15.37 37.35
N ARG A 695 24.06 15.47 36.93
CA ARG A 695 25.19 15.89 37.78
C ARG A 695 26.08 16.93 37.07
N SER A 696 25.46 18.03 36.61
CA SER A 696 26.15 19.13 35.92
C SER A 696 27.26 19.78 36.78
N ASP A 697 27.16 19.66 38.11
CA ASP A 697 28.17 20.05 39.09
C ASP A 697 29.48 19.26 38.97
N LEU A 698 29.41 18.00 38.53
CA LEU A 698 30.59 17.15 38.29
C LEU A 698 31.12 17.29 36.87
N PHE A 699 30.33 17.81 35.93
CA PHE A 699 30.68 17.96 34.51
C PHE A 699 31.54 19.22 34.24
N VAL A 700 32.56 19.42 35.08
CA VAL A 700 33.48 20.58 35.04
C VAL A 700 34.48 20.48 33.88
N PRO A 701 35.18 21.57 33.51
CA PRO A 701 36.13 21.56 32.39
C PRO A 701 37.18 20.45 32.45
N LYS A 702 37.70 20.09 33.63
CA LYS A 702 38.67 18.99 33.79
C LYS A 702 38.10 17.63 33.38
N VAL A 703 36.81 17.39 33.65
CA VAL A 703 36.12 16.15 33.28
C VAL A 703 35.79 16.17 31.77
N GLN A 704 35.35 17.32 31.25
CA GLN A 704 35.10 17.50 29.81
C GLN A 704 36.35 17.21 28.97
N GLU A 705 37.53 17.69 29.37
CA GLU A 705 38.79 17.43 28.67
C GLU A 705 39.14 15.93 28.64
N LYS A 706 38.81 15.15 29.69
CA LYS A 706 39.02 13.70 29.69
C LYS A 706 38.14 12.99 28.67
N PHE A 707 36.86 13.38 28.55
CA PHE A 707 35.97 12.86 27.49
C PHE A 707 36.48 13.21 26.10
N ILE A 708 36.86 14.47 25.88
CA ILE A 708 37.43 14.94 24.62
C ILE A 708 38.69 14.14 24.27
N THR A 709 39.56 13.88 25.25
CA THR A 709 40.80 13.12 25.05
C THR A 709 40.51 11.67 24.62
N VAL A 710 39.47 11.04 25.20
CA VAL A 710 39.02 9.70 24.81
C VAL A 710 38.44 9.70 23.39
N TRP A 711 37.59 10.66 23.05
CA TRP A 711 36.92 10.71 21.74
C TRP A 711 37.82 11.23 20.61
N ALA A 712 38.88 11.96 20.92
CA ALA A 712 39.88 12.42 19.95
C ALA A 712 40.86 11.32 19.51
N MET A 713 40.83 10.13 20.11
CA MET A 713 41.71 9.02 19.74
C MET A 713 41.50 8.60 18.27
N ASN A 714 42.60 8.35 17.55
CA ASN A 714 42.56 7.92 16.13
C ASN A 714 41.74 6.64 15.90
N ARG A 715 41.62 5.77 16.92
CA ARG A 715 40.78 4.56 16.86
C ARG A 715 39.28 4.88 16.78
N CYS A 716 38.86 6.03 17.30
CA CYS A 716 37.49 6.52 17.21
C CYS A 716 37.16 6.97 15.77
N LYS A 717 38.14 7.46 15.00
CA LYS A 717 37.97 7.89 13.59
C LYS A 717 37.87 6.71 12.62
N THR A 718 38.52 5.58 12.91
CA THR A 718 38.39 4.37 12.09
C THR A 718 37.01 3.70 12.14
N LEU A 719 36.10 4.21 12.97
CA LEU A 719 34.72 3.73 13.18
C LEU A 719 33.65 4.72 12.65
N GLU A 720 34.04 5.65 11.78
CA GLU A 720 33.28 6.83 11.33
C GLU A 720 31.83 6.58 10.89
N SER A 721 31.48 5.42 10.32
CA SER A 721 30.09 5.17 9.88
C SER A 721 29.08 4.91 11.01
N ASP A 722 29.53 4.58 12.22
CA ASP A 722 28.68 4.18 13.36
C ASP A 722 29.06 4.87 14.70
N SER A 723 29.83 5.96 14.66
CA SER A 723 30.28 6.60 15.90
C SER A 723 29.10 7.21 16.70
N PRO A 724 29.00 6.94 18.01
CA PRO A 724 27.96 7.52 18.89
C PRO A 724 27.93 9.06 18.87
N ILE A 725 29.06 9.70 18.54
CA ILE A 725 29.17 11.17 18.47
C ILE A 725 28.34 11.78 17.31
N HIS A 726 28.11 11.02 16.23
CA HIS A 726 27.25 11.43 15.11
C HIS A 726 25.75 11.35 15.45
N ARG A 727 25.42 10.90 16.67
CA ARG A 727 24.05 10.86 17.20
C ARG A 727 23.95 11.54 18.56
N ILE A 728 24.90 12.41 18.89
CA ILE A 728 24.92 13.13 20.17
C ILE A 728 23.63 13.96 20.34
N LEU A 729 23.12 14.54 19.25
CA LEU A 729 21.88 15.30 19.21
C LEU A 729 20.78 14.49 18.49
N SER A 730 20.26 13.49 19.19
CA SER A 730 19.20 12.59 18.71
C SER A 730 17.95 12.66 19.59
N SER A 731 16.81 12.13 19.09
CA SER A 731 15.52 12.17 19.79
C SER A 731 15.61 11.67 21.24
N ARG A 732 16.25 10.50 21.41
CA ARG A 732 16.51 9.87 22.71
C ARG A 732 17.32 10.79 23.64
N ASN A 733 18.40 11.37 23.13
CA ASN A 733 19.33 12.13 23.97
C ASN A 733 18.76 13.49 24.37
N VAL A 734 18.03 14.16 23.47
CA VAL A 734 17.29 15.39 23.80
C VAL A 734 16.23 15.10 24.86
N MET A 735 15.55 13.95 24.77
CA MET A 735 14.60 13.56 25.80
C MET A 735 15.27 13.26 27.14
N LEU A 736 16.43 12.61 27.14
CA LEU A 736 17.23 12.39 28.34
C LEU A 736 17.66 13.72 29.00
N LEU A 737 18.14 14.68 28.21
CA LEU A 737 18.57 16.00 28.70
C LEU A 737 17.40 16.84 29.23
N ALA A 738 16.19 16.60 28.73
CA ALA A 738 14.97 17.29 29.16
C ALA A 738 14.37 16.76 30.48
N GLN A 739 14.59 15.48 30.80
CA GLN A 739 14.00 14.82 31.99
C GLN A 739 14.21 15.56 33.33
N PRO A 740 15.38 16.19 33.61
CA PRO A 740 15.61 16.89 34.86
C PRO A 740 14.88 18.23 34.99
N GLU A 741 14.27 18.75 33.92
CA GLU A 741 13.58 20.05 33.87
C GLU A 741 14.41 21.25 34.36
N LYS A 742 15.74 21.21 34.18
CA LYS A 742 16.68 22.28 34.58
C LYS A 742 17.24 23.01 33.36
N GLU A 743 17.05 24.33 33.28
CA GLU A 743 17.56 25.15 32.16
C GLU A 743 19.09 25.14 32.06
N GLU A 744 19.79 24.99 33.19
CA GLU A 744 21.26 24.95 33.26
C GLU A 744 21.87 23.81 32.43
N VAL A 745 21.13 22.69 32.27
CA VAL A 745 21.55 21.51 31.50
C VAL A 745 21.84 21.89 30.05
N TRP A 746 20.96 22.67 29.43
CA TRP A 746 21.11 23.11 28.04
C TRP A 746 22.29 24.07 27.87
N THR A 747 22.54 24.93 28.85
CA THR A 747 23.70 25.84 28.84
C THR A 747 25.01 25.07 28.96
N VAL A 748 25.07 24.07 29.84
CA VAL A 748 26.26 23.21 30.01
C VAL A 748 26.48 22.35 28.77
N PHE A 749 25.42 21.74 28.22
CA PHE A 749 25.46 20.94 27.02
C PHE A 749 25.91 21.75 25.80
N GLY A 750 25.34 22.94 25.57
CA GLY A 750 25.71 23.82 24.48
C GLY A 750 27.18 24.27 24.54
N LYS A 751 27.68 24.62 25.74
CA LYS A 751 29.11 24.93 25.95
C LYS A 751 30.00 23.72 25.66
N PHE A 752 29.55 22.51 25.98
CA PHE A 752 30.30 21.29 25.70
C PHE A 752 30.32 20.95 24.21
N ILE A 753 29.20 21.09 23.50
CA ILE A 753 29.14 20.93 22.04
C ILE A 753 30.09 21.90 21.34
N ASN A 754 30.13 23.17 21.76
CA ASN A 754 31.06 24.14 21.18
C ASN A 754 32.53 23.70 21.37
N LYS A 755 32.89 23.18 22.55
CA LYS A 755 34.23 22.62 22.79
C LYS A 755 34.55 21.40 21.93
N LEU A 756 33.56 20.53 21.66
CA LEU A 756 33.75 19.37 20.78
C LEU A 756 34.03 19.77 19.34
N ILE A 757 33.39 20.84 18.87
CA ILE A 757 33.62 21.43 17.54
C ILE A 757 35.01 22.09 17.51
N GLU A 758 35.37 22.91 18.51
CA GLU A 758 36.68 23.56 18.60
C GLU A 758 37.85 22.55 18.61
N LYS A 759 37.63 21.37 19.19
CA LYS A 759 38.64 20.30 19.27
C LYS A 759 38.60 19.31 18.10
N ASN A 760 37.78 19.56 17.07
CA ASN A 760 37.59 18.67 15.91
C ASN A 760 37.20 17.22 16.28
N VAL A 761 36.46 17.05 17.38
CA VAL A 761 35.87 15.76 17.78
C VAL A 761 34.49 15.59 17.13
N LEU A 762 33.75 16.70 16.96
CA LEU A 762 32.47 16.75 16.27
C LEU A 762 32.58 17.68 15.06
N ASP A 763 32.32 17.16 13.87
CA ASP A 763 32.29 17.94 12.64
C ASP A 763 31.07 18.88 12.59
N ILE A 764 31.28 20.11 12.12
CA ILE A 764 30.23 21.13 12.09
C ILE A 764 29.11 20.80 11.10
N ASN A 765 29.42 20.14 9.97
CA ASN A 765 28.40 19.72 9.01
C ASN A 765 27.60 18.56 9.59
N SER A 766 28.29 17.58 10.20
CA SER A 766 27.63 16.47 10.89
C SER A 766 26.72 16.95 12.04
N PHE A 767 27.12 17.99 12.77
CA PHE A 767 26.28 18.59 13.80
C PHE A 767 25.07 19.31 13.21
N SER A 768 25.26 20.08 12.14
CA SER A 768 24.17 20.74 11.40
C SER A 768 23.13 19.73 10.90
N ASP A 769 23.57 18.59 10.35
CA ASP A 769 22.69 17.53 9.88
C ASP A 769 21.88 16.91 11.03
N GLN A 770 22.50 16.72 12.20
CA GLN A 770 21.79 16.25 13.40
C GLN A 770 20.71 17.24 13.86
N CYS A 771 21.00 18.54 13.86
CA CYS A 771 20.02 19.58 14.20
C CYS A 771 18.85 19.59 13.20
N VAL A 772 19.11 19.53 11.89
CA VAL A 772 18.07 19.48 10.86
C VAL A 772 17.20 18.22 11.02
N ALA A 773 17.82 17.06 11.28
CA ALA A 773 17.10 15.82 11.52
C ALA A 773 16.19 15.92 12.77
N LEU A 774 16.62 16.65 13.80
CA LEU A 774 15.86 16.88 15.02
C LEU A 774 14.64 17.79 14.77
N PHE A 775 14.79 18.89 14.01
CA PHE A 775 13.70 19.83 13.70
C PHE A 775 12.61 19.23 12.81
N ARG A 776 12.90 18.14 12.08
CA ARG A 776 11.91 17.40 11.28
C ARG A 776 10.99 16.52 12.13
N GLN A 777 11.27 16.35 13.43
CA GLN A 777 10.49 15.51 14.33
C GLN A 777 9.46 16.35 15.11
N ASN A 778 8.33 15.74 15.46
CA ASN A 778 7.31 16.38 16.30
C ASN A 778 7.72 16.28 17.77
N TRP A 779 7.73 17.42 18.47
CA TRP A 779 8.17 17.53 19.87
C TRP A 779 7.01 17.86 20.81
N PRO A 780 7.02 17.37 22.06
CA PRO A 780 6.11 17.83 23.10
C PRO A 780 6.18 19.35 23.31
N VAL A 781 5.03 19.98 23.61
CA VAL A 781 4.88 21.45 23.67
C VAL A 781 5.90 22.13 24.60
N PHE A 782 6.25 21.49 25.72
CA PHE A 782 7.20 22.02 26.69
C PHE A 782 8.67 22.04 26.20
N LEU A 783 9.00 21.33 25.12
CA LEU A 783 10.36 21.25 24.58
C LEU A 783 10.66 22.30 23.51
N TYR A 784 9.64 22.92 22.92
CA TYR A 784 9.84 23.99 21.93
C TYR A 784 10.50 25.25 22.49
N PHE A 785 10.56 25.41 23.82
CA PHE A 785 11.28 26.52 24.45
C PHE A 785 12.80 26.26 24.57
N TYR A 786 13.23 24.99 24.47
CA TYR A 786 14.62 24.56 24.63
C TYR A 786 15.31 24.18 23.33
N LEU A 787 14.51 23.78 22.32
CA LEU A 787 14.93 23.50 20.95
C LEU A 787 14.93 24.77 20.10
#